data_AF-A0A914UTW1-F1
#
_entry.id   AF-A0A914UTW1-F1
#
_cell.length_a   1.000
_cell.length_b   1.000
_cell.length_c   1.000
_cell.angle_alpha   90.00
_cell.angle_beta   90.00
_cell.angle_gamma   90.00
#
_symmetry.space_group_name_H-M   'P 1'
#
loop_
_entity.id
_entity.type
_entity.pdbx_description
1 polymer ?
#
loop_
_entity_poly.entity_id
_entity_poly.type
_entity_poly.pdbx_seq_one_letter_code
_entity_poly.pdbx_strand_id
1 'polypeptide(L)'
;MVESHKSAKKVLPDCFTQNLSSVLSDPNRSRTEVLSFFTRHWGESFVVKTVVPPSAHLLKIGADHFRVYLATTAKKYRHYLKAKRALAKTLSRHELQRSSSNGGRVDANEVPRIFLDSKFSLEDPTTFAAVFFAPDEEESDLLNTASTSSYSDARDRADLDAAAASPDLVASRSPNLIQAPELANRQNSARGGPLRLWRSYESLQERLELCHDLVDTRLNAQLASKSDAFWRAVTSHNKLLDQLADAQTALAKLRLHMRQLDEGLVKKSFKALMLHRARENRARLYAKLNEMKSLKDAPMAVQNSLNTYDYPDAIALIQEAHAALQNELKGVVCFRHLGEQLSERHRDIGQSLRDEFKTLVQKEFGRVVESEKDLTEVEGQFNSVVIGLLRVEETSFVQVIRDEVFNAVKNTLKQVVKKHIVACDDLTEFDPTLGNLGDQMRKMDFDKWFDLLSEIFDKLYFLCRHVQCVQYLMVENIDEVAGRLGSSDNELKMGDSGQVRSPRGENDEDNEGSYPMDETDFFELRRSVEQLTGHACVAAQERSCRVIVARSKDAFFERVSVDELIRLFGRVNDFASNCRDLAVDGKSPVLLSCLQTQIDRFATRFHKDRQAKLANILDSEHWRVAEVPEVFQRIVDGCDASGRLRDMSSADASDDSSVPLPYLMVGQERYFVVGTSLLLLQMMAQYCQTLEQIPSLVGELLIKLVELLKNFNSRTCQLILGAGALQLVGLKTISVRNLALASRCLQLIARYIPVAQKEFEHYLPDNQSNLMRHFYQVFKDYEDHIQEITIKLLSVMEHHITTCIAKWDFKGTVPSPSFQQIGKHLRKFHEGLVDILPNDQIQKLFFRVHDQFKAALREQLRAMGITPHDAVTYGMVCSEFSYYMETLRSLSCCAALNDTLTDVYNPKT
;
A
#
# COMPACT_ATOMS: atom_id res chain seq x y z
N MET A 1 40.68 -16.96 51.18
CA MET A 1 41.79 -16.13 50.67
C MET A 1 41.35 -14.68 50.90
N VAL A 2 41.90 -13.92 51.86
CA VAL A 2 43.32 -13.52 52.04
C VAL A 2 43.74 -12.76 50.77
N GLU A 3 44.05 -11.46 50.76
CA GLU A 3 44.51 -10.49 51.79
C GLU A 3 43.96 -9.09 51.43
N SER A 4 43.81 -8.10 52.32
CA SER A 4 44.91 -7.20 52.73
C SER A 4 44.44 -6.21 53.81
N HIS A 5 45.02 -6.28 55.00
CA HIS A 5 44.90 -5.24 56.03
C HIS A 5 46.07 -4.23 55.93
N LYS A 6 45.76 -2.94 55.93
CA LYS A 6 46.62 -1.86 56.47
C LYS A 6 45.71 -0.94 57.29
N SER A 7 45.73 -1.04 58.61
CA SER A 7 46.65 -0.31 59.51
C SER A 7 46.40 1.20 59.47
N ALA A 8 46.12 1.93 60.55
CA ALA A 8 45.77 1.68 61.95
C ALA A 8 45.76 3.07 62.62
N LYS A 9 44.74 3.39 63.44
CA LYS A 9 44.95 4.19 64.66
C LYS A 9 43.74 4.09 65.58
N LYS A 10 44.01 3.72 66.84
CA LYS A 10 43.04 3.74 67.94
C LYS A 10 42.58 5.17 68.20
N VAL A 11 41.25 5.39 68.22
CA VAL A 11 40.60 6.25 69.22
C VAL A 11 39.29 5.57 69.63
N LEU A 12 39.15 5.32 70.93
CA LEU A 12 37.93 4.96 71.66
C LEU A 12 38.01 5.72 72.99
N PRO A 13 36.90 6.00 73.68
CA PRO A 13 35.59 6.38 73.13
C PRO A 13 34.98 7.55 73.92
N ASP A 14 34.67 8.68 73.28
CA ASP A 14 33.91 9.76 73.94
C ASP A 14 32.53 9.99 73.32
N CYS A 15 31.57 10.22 74.21
CA CYS A 15 30.14 10.23 73.96
C CYS A 15 29.73 11.27 72.91
N PHE A 16 29.01 10.85 71.87
CA PHE A 16 28.42 11.77 70.88
C PHE A 16 26.92 11.55 70.66
N THR A 17 26.15 11.43 71.75
CA THR A 17 24.71 11.64 71.72
C THR A 17 24.37 13.14 71.62
N GLN A 18 24.84 13.81 70.57
CA GLN A 18 24.30 15.12 70.20
C GLN A 18 23.01 14.93 69.42
N ASN A 19 21.97 15.65 69.83
CA ASN A 19 20.66 15.55 69.19
C ASN A 19 20.75 16.11 67.76
N LEU A 20 20.46 15.29 66.74
CA LEU A 20 20.59 15.63 65.33
C LEU A 20 19.88 16.96 64.98
N SER A 21 18.74 17.25 65.62
CA SER A 21 18.01 18.50 65.43
C SER A 21 18.82 19.73 65.88
N SER A 22 19.64 19.62 66.93
CA SER A 22 20.49 20.72 67.40
C SER A 22 21.67 20.99 66.46
N VAL A 23 22.27 19.96 65.86
CA VAL A 23 23.38 20.09 64.90
C VAL A 23 22.92 20.74 63.57
N LEU A 24 21.67 20.49 63.16
CA LEU A 24 21.07 21.06 61.95
C LEU A 24 20.50 22.48 62.16
N SER A 25 20.31 22.91 63.42
CA SER A 25 19.68 24.20 63.77
C SER A 25 20.69 25.25 64.26
N ASP A 26 21.98 24.94 64.29
CA ASP A 26 23.03 25.85 64.78
C ASP A 26 23.30 26.99 63.77
N PRO A 27 22.99 28.25 64.09
CA PRO A 27 23.14 29.37 63.16
C PRO A 27 24.60 29.75 62.88
N ASN A 28 25.57 29.22 63.63
CA ASN A 28 26.99 29.51 63.45
C ASN A 28 27.69 28.58 62.44
N ARG A 29 27.01 27.53 61.94
CA ARG A 29 27.59 26.60 60.96
C ARG A 29 27.43 27.10 59.53
N SER A 30 28.42 26.81 58.69
CA SER A 30 28.35 27.18 57.27
C SER A 30 27.27 26.36 56.53
N ARG A 31 26.58 26.98 55.58
CA ARG A 31 25.50 26.34 54.81
C ARG A 31 26.00 25.10 54.04
N THR A 32 27.27 25.09 53.67
CA THR A 32 27.96 23.99 52.98
C THR A 32 28.22 22.78 53.89
N GLU A 33 28.53 23.00 55.17
CA GLU A 33 28.71 21.92 56.15
C GLU A 33 27.38 21.24 56.51
N VAL A 34 26.28 21.99 56.58
CA VAL A 34 24.94 21.41 56.82
C VAL A 34 24.49 20.53 55.66
N LEU A 35 24.74 20.95 54.41
CA LEU A 35 24.41 20.18 53.21
C LEU A 35 25.31 18.94 53.02
N SER A 36 26.58 19.01 53.42
CA SER A 36 27.52 17.88 53.31
C SER A 36 27.47 16.90 54.50
N PHE A 37 26.77 17.23 55.59
CA PHE A 37 26.69 16.41 56.81
C PHE A 37 26.19 14.99 56.54
N PHE A 38 25.12 14.86 55.74
CA PHE A 38 24.52 13.57 55.40
C PHE A 38 25.29 12.82 54.31
N THR A 39 25.72 13.50 53.23
CA THR A 39 26.46 12.86 52.13
C THR A 39 27.84 12.35 52.56
N ARG A 40 28.48 12.98 53.57
CA ARG A 40 29.77 12.52 54.13
C ARG A 40 29.69 11.18 54.88
N HIS A 41 28.52 10.81 55.42
CA HIS A 41 28.33 9.56 56.15
C HIS A 41 27.50 8.50 55.39
N TRP A 42 26.60 8.93 54.48
CA TRP A 42 25.64 8.06 53.78
C TRP A 42 25.79 8.07 52.25
N GLY A 43 26.79 8.79 51.72
CA GLY A 43 27.09 8.88 50.29
C GLY A 43 26.24 9.89 49.51
N GLU A 44 26.68 10.26 48.31
CA GLU A 44 26.01 11.25 47.45
C GLU A 44 24.62 10.80 46.95
N SER A 45 24.32 9.51 47.02
CA SER A 45 23.01 8.94 46.66
C SER A 45 21.90 9.23 47.68
N PHE A 46 22.22 9.73 48.87
CA PHE A 46 21.24 10.00 49.93
C PHE A 46 20.40 11.28 49.70
N VAL A 47 20.79 12.15 48.75
CA VAL A 47 20.01 13.35 48.41
C VAL A 47 19.09 13.04 47.22
N VAL A 48 17.78 13.18 47.42
CA VAL A 48 16.76 12.95 46.39
C VAL A 48 16.92 13.96 45.25
N LYS A 49 17.39 13.48 44.08
CA LYS A 49 17.69 14.32 42.89
C LYS A 49 16.45 14.73 42.06
N THR A 50 15.24 14.27 42.43
CA THR A 50 14.00 14.56 41.70
C THR A 50 13.22 15.71 42.35
N VAL A 51 13.15 16.86 41.68
CA VAL A 51 12.29 17.98 42.09
C VAL A 51 10.84 17.64 41.75
N VAL A 52 9.97 17.56 42.78
CA VAL A 52 8.53 17.37 42.59
C VAL A 52 7.88 18.73 42.26
N PRO A 53 7.21 18.91 41.12
CA PRO A 53 6.53 20.16 40.80
C PRO A 53 5.31 20.37 41.71
N PRO A 54 4.96 21.63 42.06
CA PRO A 54 3.86 21.92 42.96
C PRO A 54 2.49 21.61 42.33
N SER A 55 1.62 20.94 43.09
CA SER A 55 0.27 20.57 42.65
C SER A 55 -0.60 21.79 42.33
N ALA A 56 -1.30 21.74 41.20
CA ALA A 56 -2.22 22.77 40.73
C ALA A 56 -3.54 22.88 41.54
N HIS A 57 -3.71 22.08 42.59
CA HIS A 57 -4.96 22.00 43.38
C HIS A 57 -4.81 22.48 44.83
N LEU A 58 -3.70 23.14 45.18
CA LEU A 58 -3.47 23.73 46.51
C LEU A 58 -3.33 25.25 46.44
N LEU A 59 -4.19 25.98 47.16
CA LEU A 59 -4.18 27.43 47.27
C LEU A 59 -2.95 27.93 48.04
N LYS A 60 -2.22 28.90 47.49
CA LYS A 60 -1.09 29.57 48.17
C LYS A 60 -1.59 30.55 49.23
N ILE A 61 -1.45 30.21 50.50
CA ILE A 61 -1.85 31.06 51.64
C ILE A 61 -0.80 32.16 51.86
N GLY A 62 -1.15 33.41 51.51
CA GLY A 62 -0.34 34.61 51.80
C GLY A 62 -0.63 35.26 53.16
N ALA A 63 0.21 36.22 53.55
CA ALA A 63 0.13 36.95 54.83
C ALA A 63 -1.18 37.72 55.05
N ASP A 64 -1.88 38.10 53.98
CA ASP A 64 -3.11 38.90 54.05
C ASP A 64 -4.28 38.16 54.73
N HIS A 65 -4.30 36.83 54.64
CA HIS A 65 -5.26 35.98 55.36
C HIS A 65 -5.20 36.13 56.89
N PHE A 66 -4.08 36.61 57.45
CA PHE A 66 -3.88 36.74 58.89
C PHE A 66 -4.23 38.14 59.45
N ARG A 67 -4.53 39.14 58.60
CA ARG A 67 -4.81 40.52 59.05
C ARG A 67 -6.00 40.60 60.03
N VAL A 68 -7.06 39.84 59.77
CA VAL A 68 -8.30 39.81 60.59
C VAL A 68 -8.04 39.28 62.01
N TYR A 69 -7.16 38.28 62.14
CA TYR A 69 -6.76 37.71 63.43
C TYR A 69 -5.92 38.68 64.27
N LEU A 70 -4.99 39.41 63.65
CA LEU A 70 -4.18 40.40 64.36
C LEU A 70 -5.02 41.60 64.87
N ALA A 71 -5.99 42.06 64.08
CA ALA A 71 -6.86 43.18 64.44
C ALA A 71 -7.72 42.90 65.69
N THR A 72 -8.24 41.68 65.82
CA THR A 72 -9.11 41.29 66.94
C THR A 72 -8.35 41.08 68.25
N THR A 73 -7.16 40.47 68.21
CA THR A 73 -6.36 40.19 69.42
C THR A 73 -5.74 41.47 70.03
N ALA A 74 -5.38 42.46 69.21
CA ALA A 74 -4.77 43.72 69.67
C ALA A 74 -5.68 44.61 70.56
N LYS A 75 -7.00 44.36 70.57
CA LYS A 75 -7.96 45.10 71.42
C LYS A 75 -7.97 44.58 72.87
N LYS A 76 -7.84 43.26 73.05
CA LYS A 76 -7.78 42.61 74.38
C LYS A 76 -6.50 42.96 75.15
N TYR A 77 -5.35 42.96 74.46
CA TYR A 77 -4.04 43.27 75.06
C TYR A 77 -3.95 44.67 75.67
N ARG A 78 -4.57 45.67 75.02
CA ARG A 78 -4.62 47.06 75.53
C ARG A 78 -5.40 47.21 76.84
N HIS A 79 -6.37 46.34 77.10
CA HIS A 79 -7.18 46.38 78.32
C HIS A 79 -6.38 45.90 79.55
N TYR A 80 -5.63 44.80 79.39
CA TYR A 80 -4.72 44.25 80.42
C TYR A 80 -3.69 45.28 80.90
N LEU A 81 -3.05 46.01 79.98
CA LEU A 81 -2.07 47.05 80.31
C LEU A 81 -2.66 48.21 81.14
N LYS A 82 -3.97 48.47 81.05
CA LYS A 82 -4.64 49.52 81.82
C LYS A 82 -4.85 49.09 83.28
N ALA A 83 -5.25 47.84 83.51
CA ALA A 83 -5.40 47.26 84.85
C ALA A 83 -4.06 47.20 85.61
N LYS A 84 -2.97 46.76 84.95
CA LYS A 84 -1.63 46.65 85.56
C LYS A 84 -1.13 47.99 86.15
N ARG A 85 -1.46 49.13 85.54
CA ARG A 85 -1.05 50.47 86.03
C ARG A 85 -1.84 50.96 87.24
N ALA A 86 -3.08 50.49 87.43
CA ALA A 86 -3.89 50.89 88.59
C ALA A 86 -3.34 50.28 89.89
N LEU A 87 -2.97 49.00 89.85
CA LEU A 87 -2.46 48.25 91.01
C LEU A 87 -1.13 48.82 91.57
N ALA A 88 -0.29 49.39 90.70
CA ALA A 88 0.97 50.01 91.12
C ALA A 88 0.78 51.32 91.92
N LYS A 89 -0.31 52.08 91.64
CA LYS A 89 -0.60 53.34 92.36
C LYS A 89 -1.12 53.14 93.77
N THR A 90 -1.76 52.01 94.07
CA THR A 90 -2.32 51.73 95.40
C THR A 90 -1.25 51.32 96.41
N LEU A 91 -0.23 50.56 95.98
CA LEU A 91 0.87 50.13 96.85
C LEU A 91 1.72 51.31 97.37
N SER A 92 2.06 52.26 96.49
CA SER A 92 2.87 53.44 96.83
C SER A 92 2.28 54.36 97.92
N ARG A 93 0.95 54.36 98.15
CA ARG A 93 0.35 55.13 99.25
C ARG A 93 0.55 54.50 100.63
N HIS A 94 0.71 53.18 100.70
CA HIS A 94 0.71 52.44 101.96
C HIS A 94 2.07 52.43 102.65
N GLU A 95 3.15 52.77 101.93
CA GLU A 95 4.52 52.84 102.47
C GLU A 95 4.85 54.22 103.04
N LEU A 96 4.21 55.29 102.56
CA LEU A 96 4.48 56.68 102.98
C LEU A 96 3.83 57.09 104.32
N GLN A 97 2.89 56.29 104.85
CA GLN A 97 2.09 56.65 106.03
C GLN A 97 2.62 56.12 107.37
N ARG A 98 3.71 55.33 107.40
CA ARG A 98 3.96 54.45 108.54
C ARG A 98 4.90 54.96 109.65
N SER A 99 5.76 55.95 109.41
CA SER A 99 6.78 56.32 110.44
C SER A 99 7.53 57.64 110.20
N SER A 100 6.89 58.81 110.32
CA SER A 100 7.62 60.09 110.49
C SER A 100 6.79 61.24 111.12
N SER A 101 6.30 61.08 112.35
CA SER A 101 6.14 62.13 113.41
C SER A 101 5.11 61.73 114.49
N ASN A 102 5.38 62.18 115.74
CA ASN A 102 4.55 62.18 116.98
C ASN A 102 3.86 60.86 117.41
N GLY A 103 3.99 60.35 118.66
CA GLY A 103 4.69 60.87 119.85
C GLY A 103 3.71 61.29 120.96
N GLY A 104 3.22 60.32 121.74
CA GLY A 104 2.25 60.51 122.83
C GLY A 104 1.38 59.25 123.02
N ARG A 105 1.69 58.20 123.79
CA ARG A 105 2.60 57.92 124.93
C ARG A 105 1.84 57.80 126.26
N VAL A 106 1.72 56.56 126.75
CA VAL A 106 1.36 56.13 128.11
C VAL A 106 2.03 54.75 128.25
N ASP A 107 3.19 54.57 128.90
CA ASP A 107 3.61 54.79 130.30
C ASP A 107 3.43 53.54 131.18
N ALA A 108 4.57 53.08 131.72
CA ALA A 108 4.76 51.80 132.41
C ALA A 108 5.54 52.00 133.73
N ASN A 109 5.16 53.03 134.49
CA ASN A 109 5.89 53.48 135.69
C ASN A 109 5.14 53.22 137.02
N GLU A 110 4.09 52.39 137.03
CA GLU A 110 3.35 52.05 138.26
C GLU A 110 3.63 50.63 138.82
N VAL A 111 4.36 49.79 138.07
CA VAL A 111 4.90 48.52 138.57
C VAL A 111 6.38 48.74 138.93
N PRO A 112 6.85 48.35 140.12
CA PRO A 112 8.26 48.50 140.51
C PRO A 112 9.18 47.85 139.49
N ARG A 113 10.15 48.61 138.96
CA ARG A 113 11.00 48.19 137.83
C ARG A 113 11.81 46.92 138.09
N ILE A 114 12.03 46.57 139.36
CA ILE A 114 12.71 45.33 139.76
C ILE A 114 11.99 44.07 139.21
N PHE A 115 10.66 44.11 139.08
CA PHE A 115 9.86 43.01 138.49
C PHE A 115 9.84 42.99 136.96
N LEU A 116 10.35 44.05 136.31
CA LEU A 116 10.44 44.16 134.85
C LEU A 116 11.89 44.03 134.34
N ASP A 117 12.87 43.82 135.24
CA ASP A 117 14.24 43.52 134.84
C ASP A 117 14.36 42.04 134.45
N SER A 118 14.87 41.82 133.23
CA SER A 118 15.23 40.51 132.67
C SER A 118 16.17 39.65 133.54
N LYS A 119 16.82 40.23 134.55
CA LYS A 119 17.80 39.56 135.44
C LYS A 119 17.30 39.34 136.88
N PHE A 120 16.03 39.60 137.17
CA PHE A 120 15.46 39.38 138.50
C PHE A 120 15.63 37.92 138.97
N SER A 121 16.36 37.70 140.06
CA SER A 121 16.49 36.41 140.73
C SER A 121 16.55 36.58 142.25
N LEU A 122 15.75 35.79 142.96
CA LEU A 122 15.71 35.77 144.43
C LEU A 122 16.85 34.97 145.07
N GLU A 123 17.71 34.32 144.27
CA GLU A 123 18.91 33.64 144.77
C GLU A 123 20.05 34.63 145.10
N ASP A 124 20.04 35.83 144.52
CA ASP A 124 21.03 36.87 144.84
C ASP A 124 20.71 37.48 146.23
N PRO A 125 21.63 37.40 147.21
CA PRO A 125 21.38 37.92 148.55
C PRO A 125 20.98 39.40 148.59
N THR A 126 21.43 40.20 147.63
CA THR A 126 21.11 41.63 147.55
C THR A 126 19.67 41.87 147.09
N THR A 127 19.21 41.11 146.09
CA THR A 127 17.83 41.19 145.58
C THR A 127 16.85 40.62 146.59
N PHE A 128 17.20 39.51 147.25
CA PHE A 128 16.41 38.95 148.33
C PHE A 128 16.29 39.91 149.52
N ALA A 129 17.40 40.55 149.92
CA ALA A 129 17.38 41.53 151.01
C ALA A 129 16.50 42.75 150.71
N ALA A 130 16.60 43.29 149.49
CA ALA A 130 15.79 44.42 149.05
C ALA A 130 14.28 44.13 149.05
N VAL A 131 13.89 42.86 148.87
CA VAL A 131 12.46 42.44 148.88
C VAL A 131 11.96 42.12 150.30
N PHE A 132 12.77 41.51 151.17
CA PHE A 132 12.28 40.91 152.42
C PHE A 132 12.80 41.53 153.75
N PHE A 133 13.92 42.27 153.77
CA PHE A 133 14.44 42.91 154.99
C PHE A 133 14.04 44.39 155.10
N ALA A 134 13.87 44.88 156.33
CA ALA A 134 13.65 46.30 156.61
C ALA A 134 15.00 47.07 156.61
N PRO A 135 15.05 48.32 156.11
CA PRO A 135 16.29 49.09 156.03
C PRO A 135 16.73 49.68 157.38
N ASP A 136 18.04 49.81 157.58
CA ASP A 136 18.65 50.54 158.70
C ASP A 136 18.56 52.08 158.47
N GLU A 137 18.66 52.91 159.53
CA GLU A 137 18.26 54.34 159.54
C GLU A 137 19.00 55.30 158.56
N GLU A 138 19.93 54.84 157.72
CA GLU A 138 20.62 55.65 156.69
C GLU A 138 20.44 55.14 155.23
N GLU A 139 19.63 54.09 154.96
CA GLU A 139 19.37 53.61 153.59
C GLU A 139 17.89 53.75 153.16
N SER A 140 17.64 54.13 151.89
CA SER A 140 16.30 54.35 151.34
C SER A 140 15.68 53.12 150.69
N ASP A 141 14.38 52.92 150.91
CA ASP A 141 13.64 51.70 150.57
C ASP A 141 13.34 51.52 149.06
N LEU A 142 13.86 50.45 148.45
CA LEU A 142 13.71 50.16 147.01
C LEU A 142 12.35 49.54 146.62
N LEU A 143 11.59 49.00 147.56
CA LEU A 143 10.21 48.54 147.30
C LEU A 143 9.18 49.65 147.51
N ASN A 144 9.45 50.59 148.41
CA ASN A 144 8.46 51.53 148.90
C ASN A 144 8.64 52.91 148.27
N THR A 145 8.15 53.07 147.03
CA THR A 145 8.06 54.38 146.36
C THR A 145 6.87 55.19 146.88
N ALA A 146 6.86 55.44 148.20
CA ALA A 146 6.03 56.41 148.92
C ALA A 146 6.74 56.70 150.26
N SER A 147 7.03 57.94 150.68
CA SER A 147 6.40 59.20 150.30
C SER A 147 7.23 60.43 150.70
N THR A 148 7.44 61.38 149.78
CA THR A 148 7.56 62.81 150.13
C THR A 148 6.97 63.68 149.03
N SER A 149 6.18 64.68 149.43
CA SER A 149 5.37 65.59 148.61
C SER A 149 5.95 66.06 147.26
N SER A 150 5.27 65.72 146.16
CA SER A 150 4.69 66.74 145.26
C SER A 150 3.56 66.13 144.42
N TYR A 151 2.39 66.78 144.40
CA TYR A 151 1.26 66.52 143.49
C TYR A 151 0.95 65.03 143.19
N SER A 152 0.33 64.35 144.16
CA SER A 152 -0.17 62.97 144.00
C SER A 152 -1.43 62.95 143.13
N ASP A 153 -1.23 62.76 141.82
CA ASP A 153 -2.28 62.63 140.82
C ASP A 153 -2.68 61.16 140.58
N ALA A 154 -3.85 60.98 139.97
CA ALA A 154 -4.33 59.76 139.32
C ALA A 154 -4.33 58.45 140.14
N ARG A 155 -5.45 58.19 140.83
CA ARG A 155 -6.05 56.84 140.98
C ARG A 155 -7.47 56.98 141.51
N ASP A 156 -8.44 56.97 140.61
CA ASP A 156 -9.57 56.07 140.78
C ASP A 156 -10.20 55.70 139.43
N ARG A 157 -10.68 54.46 139.33
CA ARG A 157 -11.26 53.89 138.10
C ARG A 157 -12.53 53.12 138.45
N ALA A 158 -13.60 53.88 138.61
CA ALA A 158 -14.97 53.45 138.81
C ALA A 158 -15.87 54.53 138.16
N ASP A 159 -16.87 54.25 137.33
CA ASP A 159 -17.37 52.99 136.75
C ASP A 159 -17.58 53.24 135.23
N LEU A 160 -17.53 52.27 134.32
CA LEU A 160 -18.57 51.27 134.02
C LEU A 160 -20.02 51.81 134.00
N ASP A 161 -20.74 51.40 132.97
CA ASP A 161 -22.17 51.60 132.73
C ASP A 161 -22.66 53.07 132.61
N ALA A 162 -23.69 53.39 131.81
CA ALA A 162 -24.80 52.54 131.42
C ALA A 162 -25.36 52.91 130.04
N ALA A 163 -25.70 51.90 129.26
CA ALA A 163 -26.81 52.02 128.31
C ALA A 163 -28.12 51.82 129.08
N ALA A 164 -28.86 52.91 129.29
CA ALA A 164 -30.27 52.84 129.69
C ALA A 164 -31.11 52.18 128.55
N ALA A 165 -32.25 51.51 128.77
CA ALA A 165 -33.04 51.38 129.99
C ALA A 165 -33.94 50.11 129.96
N SER A 166 -34.10 49.47 131.13
CA SER A 166 -35.40 49.18 131.81
C SER A 166 -36.44 48.16 131.27
N PRO A 167 -37.34 47.60 132.11
CA PRO A 167 -37.35 47.49 133.60
C PRO A 167 -37.82 46.11 134.19
N ASP A 168 -37.96 46.08 135.53
CA ASP A 168 -38.76 45.19 136.40
C ASP A 168 -38.29 43.74 136.74
N LEU A 169 -38.47 43.19 137.97
CA LEU A 169 -38.42 43.72 139.36
C LEU A 169 -38.49 42.52 140.38
N VAL A 170 -38.27 42.77 141.69
CA VAL A 170 -38.66 41.94 142.89
C VAL A 170 -37.65 40.92 143.51
N ALA A 171 -37.04 41.37 144.63
CA ALA A 171 -36.89 40.72 145.97
C ALA A 171 -35.85 39.60 146.33
N SER A 172 -34.84 40.04 147.13
CA SER A 172 -34.70 39.77 148.60
C SER A 172 -33.65 38.78 149.19
N ARG A 173 -32.92 39.32 150.18
CA ARG A 173 -32.42 38.76 151.48
C ARG A 173 -31.37 37.62 151.54
N SER A 174 -30.16 37.97 152.01
CA SER A 174 -29.61 37.75 153.39
C SER A 174 -29.78 36.38 154.12
N PRO A 175 -28.95 36.02 155.14
CA PRO A 175 -27.51 36.31 155.41
C PRO A 175 -26.70 35.16 156.12
N ASN A 176 -25.45 35.46 156.57
CA ASN A 176 -24.80 35.08 157.86
C ASN A 176 -23.97 33.76 158.13
N LEU A 177 -22.75 33.98 158.70
CA LEU A 177 -22.19 33.52 160.02
C LEU A 177 -20.98 32.51 160.16
N ILE A 178 -19.92 32.96 160.90
CA ILE A 178 -18.85 32.29 161.73
C ILE A 178 -17.92 31.17 161.13
N GLN A 179 -16.71 30.80 161.63
CA GLN A 179 -15.92 31.11 162.86
C GLN A 179 -14.37 30.86 162.72
N ALA A 180 -13.57 31.38 163.67
CA ALA A 180 -12.18 30.96 164.01
C ALA A 180 -12.19 29.75 165.03
N PRO A 181 -11.17 29.34 165.86
CA PRO A 181 -9.92 30.02 166.32
C PRO A 181 -8.63 29.18 166.65
N GLU A 182 -7.53 29.90 166.92
CA GLU A 182 -6.45 29.80 167.97
C GLU A 182 -5.64 28.52 168.41
N LEU A 183 -4.47 28.85 169.01
CA LEU A 183 -3.60 28.16 170.01
C LEU A 183 -2.42 27.27 169.52
N ALA A 184 -1.27 27.12 170.23
CA ALA A 184 -0.45 27.98 171.11
C ALA A 184 0.82 27.22 171.62
N ASN A 185 1.99 27.90 171.75
CA ASN A 185 3.15 27.54 172.65
C ASN A 185 3.89 26.17 172.42
N ARG A 186 5.14 25.89 172.88
CA ARG A 186 6.05 26.53 173.87
C ARG A 186 7.55 26.07 173.72
N GLN A 187 8.48 26.93 174.17
CA GLN A 187 9.77 26.65 174.89
C GLN A 187 11.12 26.23 174.22
N ASN A 188 12.15 27.03 174.56
CA ASN A 188 13.56 26.73 174.93
C ASN A 188 14.58 26.29 173.83
N SER A 189 15.54 27.16 173.43
CA SER A 189 16.86 27.47 174.07
C SER A 189 17.99 26.53 173.61
N ALA A 190 19.19 26.96 173.16
CA ALA A 190 19.80 28.30 172.95
C ALA A 190 20.95 28.14 171.88
N ARG A 191 21.98 28.98 171.63
CA ARG A 191 22.60 30.14 172.32
C ARG A 191 23.56 30.91 171.37
N GLY A 192 23.61 32.24 171.40
CA GLY A 192 24.60 33.10 170.69
C GLY A 192 24.10 33.73 169.37
N GLY A 193 24.22 35.05 169.20
CA GLY A 193 23.66 35.85 168.07
C GLY A 193 24.71 36.47 167.13
N PRO A 194 24.45 37.59 166.39
CA PRO A 194 23.25 38.47 166.33
C PRO A 194 22.45 38.37 165.00
N LEU A 195 21.27 39.01 164.90
CA LEU A 195 20.36 38.93 163.72
C LEU A 195 19.66 40.27 163.37
N ARG A 196 19.49 40.54 162.07
CA ARG A 196 18.69 41.64 161.48
C ARG A 196 17.17 41.32 161.47
N LEU A 197 16.32 42.35 161.36
CA LEU A 197 14.84 42.24 161.41
C LEU A 197 14.19 42.14 160.02
N TRP A 198 13.05 41.43 159.92
CA TRP A 198 12.31 41.15 158.68
C TRP A 198 11.09 42.09 158.48
N ARG A 199 10.62 42.26 157.23
CA ARG A 199 9.34 42.94 156.92
C ARG A 199 8.13 42.07 157.26
N SER A 200 6.96 42.70 157.48
CA SER A 200 5.70 41.96 157.63
C SER A 200 5.14 41.48 156.28
N TYR A 201 4.57 40.28 156.28
CA TYR A 201 4.18 39.56 155.06
C TYR A 201 2.95 40.17 154.34
N GLU A 202 1.92 40.58 155.09
CA GLU A 202 0.64 41.06 154.53
C GLU A 202 0.82 42.25 153.57
N SER A 203 1.71 43.20 153.91
CA SER A 203 1.96 44.40 153.10
C SER A 203 2.60 44.12 151.73
N LEU A 204 3.25 42.96 151.54
CA LEU A 204 3.91 42.61 150.28
C LEU A 204 2.92 41.95 149.31
N GLN A 205 2.02 41.11 149.82
CA GLN A 205 1.09 40.29 149.05
C GLN A 205 0.09 41.15 148.25
N GLU A 206 -0.60 42.10 148.90
CA GLU A 206 -1.60 42.97 148.26
C GLU A 206 -1.03 43.77 147.07
N ARG A 207 0.26 44.14 147.13
CA ARG A 207 0.91 44.95 146.09
C ARG A 207 1.14 44.17 144.80
N LEU A 208 1.30 42.85 144.89
CA LEU A 208 1.55 41.97 143.74
C LEU A 208 0.26 41.64 142.98
N GLU A 209 -0.84 41.36 143.70
CA GLU A 209 -2.14 41.01 143.08
C GLU A 209 -2.66 42.14 142.18
N LEU A 210 -2.58 43.39 142.64
CA LEU A 210 -2.95 44.59 141.86
C LEU A 210 -2.21 44.70 140.51
N CYS A 211 -1.00 44.16 140.40
CA CYS A 211 -0.21 44.24 139.17
C CYS A 211 -0.67 43.25 138.08
N HIS A 212 -1.37 42.17 138.45
CA HIS A 212 -1.76 41.11 137.52
C HIS A 212 -2.97 41.52 136.65
N ASP A 213 -4.07 41.96 137.27
CA ASP A 213 -5.35 42.27 136.60
C ASP A 213 -5.25 43.37 135.54
N LEU A 214 -4.27 44.27 135.68
CA LEU A 214 -3.99 45.34 134.72
C LEU A 214 -3.55 44.80 133.35
N VAL A 215 -2.91 43.62 133.30
CA VAL A 215 -2.33 43.04 132.09
C VAL A 215 -3.41 42.35 131.25
N ASP A 216 -4.23 41.49 131.86
CA ASP A 216 -5.19 40.64 131.14
C ASP A 216 -6.27 41.45 130.39
N THR A 217 -6.74 42.54 131.02
CA THR A 217 -7.75 43.43 130.40
C THR A 217 -7.27 44.11 129.11
N ARG A 218 -5.95 44.26 128.91
CA ARG A 218 -5.37 44.91 127.71
C ARG A 218 -5.27 43.97 126.50
N LEU A 219 -5.11 42.67 126.72
CA LEU A 219 -4.84 41.70 125.66
C LEU A 219 -6.09 41.37 124.81
N ASN A 220 -7.23 41.15 125.48
CA ASN A 220 -8.48 40.72 124.83
C ASN A 220 -9.03 41.74 123.80
N ALA A 221 -8.81 43.04 124.02
CA ALA A 221 -9.34 44.10 123.15
C ALA A 221 -8.74 44.08 121.72
N GLN A 222 -7.50 43.62 121.53
CA GLN A 222 -6.88 43.60 120.20
C GLN A 222 -7.40 42.47 119.30
N LEU A 223 -7.72 41.31 119.89
CA LEU A 223 -8.02 40.08 119.14
C LEU A 223 -9.34 40.20 118.35
N ALA A 224 -10.34 40.89 118.91
CA ALA A 224 -11.67 41.01 118.33
C ALA A 224 -11.72 41.79 116.99
N SER A 225 -10.79 42.71 116.73
CA SER A 225 -10.90 43.68 115.63
C SER A 225 -10.50 43.18 114.23
N LYS A 226 -9.95 41.96 114.08
CA LYS A 226 -9.27 41.52 112.84
C LYS A 226 -9.79 40.25 112.17
N SER A 227 -10.79 39.57 112.72
CA SER A 227 -11.21 38.22 112.27
C SER A 227 -11.98 38.19 110.94
N ASP A 228 -12.86 39.15 110.68
CA ASP A 228 -13.90 39.03 109.63
C ASP A 228 -13.39 39.18 108.18
N ALA A 229 -12.25 39.84 107.97
CA ALA A 229 -11.67 40.01 106.64
C ALA A 229 -11.04 38.72 106.07
N PHE A 230 -10.62 37.79 106.94
CA PHE A 230 -9.92 36.57 106.56
C PHE A 230 -10.82 35.56 105.83
N TRP A 231 -12.01 35.28 106.38
CA TRP A 231 -12.87 34.20 105.91
C TRP A 231 -13.47 34.43 104.50
N ARG A 232 -13.70 35.69 104.11
CA ARG A 232 -14.22 36.03 102.77
C ARG A 232 -13.23 35.71 101.63
N ALA A 233 -11.92 35.67 101.90
CA ALA A 233 -10.93 35.29 100.89
C ALA A 233 -10.91 33.78 100.64
N VAL A 234 -11.06 32.98 101.70
CA VAL A 234 -11.00 31.51 101.65
C VAL A 234 -12.14 30.92 100.80
N THR A 235 -13.37 31.43 100.95
CA THR A 235 -14.53 30.94 100.19
C THR A 235 -14.45 31.21 98.68
N SER A 236 -13.76 32.28 98.26
CA SER A 236 -13.54 32.57 96.84
C SER A 236 -12.56 31.59 96.19
N HIS A 237 -11.50 31.21 96.92
CA HIS A 237 -10.45 30.32 96.41
C HIS A 237 -10.98 28.91 96.10
N ASN A 238 -11.77 28.33 97.00
CA ASN A 238 -12.33 26.98 96.81
C ASN A 238 -13.20 26.89 95.55
N LYS A 239 -14.03 27.92 95.28
CA LYS A 239 -14.94 27.94 94.12
C LYS A 239 -14.22 27.97 92.77
N LEU A 240 -12.97 28.46 92.71
CA LEU A 240 -12.13 28.40 91.52
C LEU A 240 -11.49 27.02 91.30
N LEU A 241 -11.22 26.27 92.38
CA LEU A 241 -10.67 24.92 92.29
C LEU A 241 -11.69 23.93 91.73
N ASP A 242 -12.97 24.05 92.14
CA ASP A 242 -14.07 23.23 91.62
C ASP A 242 -14.22 23.37 90.09
N GLN A 243 -14.23 24.62 89.59
CA GLN A 243 -14.34 24.90 88.15
C GLN A 243 -13.14 24.36 87.33
N LEU A 244 -11.96 24.26 87.94
CA LEU A 244 -10.78 23.68 87.31
C LEU A 244 -10.89 22.15 87.18
N ALA A 245 -11.51 21.48 88.16
CA ALA A 245 -11.74 20.04 88.14
C ALA A 245 -12.76 19.63 87.06
N ASP A 246 -13.84 20.39 86.91
CA ASP A 246 -14.82 20.19 85.83
C ASP A 246 -14.19 20.38 84.44
N ALA A 247 -13.33 21.38 84.28
CA ALA A 247 -12.61 21.61 83.03
C ALA A 247 -11.64 20.44 82.70
N GLN A 248 -10.94 19.87 83.68
CA GLN A 248 -10.08 18.71 83.47
C GLN A 248 -10.85 17.46 83.04
N THR A 249 -12.00 17.17 83.68
CA THR A 249 -12.81 15.99 83.33
C THR A 249 -13.45 16.11 81.95
N ALA A 250 -13.89 17.31 81.54
CA ALA A 250 -14.36 17.56 80.18
C ALA A 250 -13.24 17.35 79.13
N LEU A 251 -12.02 17.84 79.40
CA LEU A 251 -10.87 17.69 78.51
C LEU A 251 -10.44 16.21 78.36
N ALA A 252 -10.56 15.41 79.43
CA ALA A 252 -10.30 13.98 79.39
C ALA A 252 -11.30 13.23 78.48
N LYS A 253 -12.60 13.53 78.59
CA LYS A 253 -13.64 12.95 77.73
C LYS A 253 -13.42 13.28 76.25
N LEU A 254 -13.08 14.54 75.93
CA LEU A 254 -12.81 14.95 74.55
C LEU A 254 -11.61 14.20 73.94
N ARG A 255 -10.51 14.04 74.71
CA ARG A 255 -9.34 13.26 74.27
C ARG A 255 -9.65 11.78 74.05
N LEU A 256 -10.57 11.20 74.83
CA LEU A 256 -11.03 9.82 74.62
C LEU A 256 -11.80 9.69 73.29
N HIS A 257 -12.77 10.58 73.03
CA HIS A 257 -13.53 10.57 71.78
C HIS A 257 -12.65 10.80 70.54
N MET A 258 -11.65 11.68 70.61
CA MET A 258 -10.69 11.87 69.50
C MET A 258 -9.89 10.60 69.20
N ARG A 259 -9.46 9.84 70.21
CA ARG A 259 -8.78 8.54 70.01
C ARG A 259 -9.71 7.49 69.40
N GLN A 260 -10.96 7.45 69.84
CA GLN A 260 -11.97 6.54 69.29
C GLN A 260 -12.31 6.86 67.82
N LEU A 261 -12.31 8.14 67.43
CA LEU A 261 -12.46 8.57 66.03
C LEU A 261 -11.27 8.17 65.15
N ASP A 262 -10.03 8.35 65.63
CA ASP A 262 -8.81 7.96 64.92
C ASP A 262 -8.75 6.44 64.68
N GLU A 263 -8.98 5.64 65.74
CA GLU A 263 -9.05 4.18 65.66
C GLU A 263 -10.23 3.68 64.80
N GLY A 264 -11.40 4.28 64.99
CA GLY A 264 -12.67 3.81 64.44
C GLY A 264 -12.88 4.14 62.97
N LEU A 265 -12.51 5.35 62.54
CA LEU A 265 -12.80 5.86 61.20
C LEU A 265 -11.55 6.09 60.36
N VAL A 266 -10.51 6.75 60.89
CA VAL A 266 -9.31 7.10 60.10
C VAL A 266 -8.51 5.85 59.74
N LYS A 267 -8.15 5.01 60.73
CA LYS A 267 -7.40 3.77 60.46
C LYS A 267 -8.18 2.77 59.61
N LYS A 268 -9.50 2.66 59.81
CA LYS A 268 -10.34 1.74 59.03
C LYS A 268 -10.56 2.19 57.58
N SER A 269 -10.79 3.47 57.33
CA SER A 269 -10.91 3.99 55.96
C SER A 269 -9.60 3.88 55.17
N PHE A 270 -8.45 4.17 55.82
CA PHE A 270 -7.14 3.93 55.20
C PHE A 270 -6.90 2.44 54.89
N LYS A 271 -7.27 1.53 55.81
CA LYS A 271 -7.19 0.08 55.58
C LYS A 271 -8.11 -0.37 54.44
N ALA A 272 -9.30 0.21 54.29
CA ALA A 272 -10.21 -0.09 53.18
C ALA A 272 -9.62 0.36 51.83
N LEU A 273 -9.04 1.56 51.74
CA LEU A 273 -8.34 2.03 50.54
C LEU A 273 -7.14 1.14 50.18
N MET A 274 -6.34 0.74 51.17
CA MET A 274 -5.22 -0.19 50.97
C MET A 274 -5.68 -1.57 50.48
N LEU A 275 -6.81 -2.09 51.00
CA LEU A 275 -7.41 -3.35 50.56
C LEU A 275 -7.99 -3.25 49.14
N HIS A 276 -8.61 -2.12 48.78
CA HIS A 276 -9.12 -1.87 47.43
C HIS A 276 -7.97 -1.83 46.41
N ARG A 277 -6.91 -1.06 46.69
CA ARG A 277 -5.71 -1.01 45.85
C ARG A 277 -5.01 -2.38 45.75
N ALA A 278 -5.00 -3.15 46.84
CA ALA A 278 -4.50 -4.53 46.81
C ALA A 278 -5.40 -5.49 46.01
N ARG A 279 -6.71 -5.24 45.92
CA ARG A 279 -7.64 -6.00 45.06
C ARG A 279 -7.40 -5.68 43.58
N GLU A 280 -7.29 -4.39 43.22
CA GLU A 280 -6.94 -3.99 41.85
C GLU A 280 -5.60 -4.59 41.41
N ASN A 281 -4.56 -4.48 42.24
CA ASN A 281 -3.24 -5.03 41.92
C ASN A 281 -3.30 -6.56 41.70
N ARG A 282 -4.11 -7.29 42.48
CA ARG A 282 -4.34 -8.73 42.26
C ARG A 282 -5.13 -9.02 41.00
N ALA A 283 -6.12 -8.20 40.65
CA ALA A 283 -6.89 -8.36 39.40
C ALA A 283 -5.99 -8.15 38.17
N ARG A 284 -5.16 -7.09 38.16
CA ARG A 284 -4.18 -6.85 37.08
C ARG A 284 -3.12 -7.96 36.98
N LEU A 285 -2.69 -8.50 38.12
CA LEU A 285 -1.78 -9.66 38.14
C LEU A 285 -2.46 -10.93 37.59
N TYR A 286 -3.74 -11.16 37.90
CA TYR A 286 -4.50 -12.30 37.41
C TYR A 286 -4.73 -12.23 35.89
N ALA A 287 -5.06 -11.06 35.34
CA ALA A 287 -5.18 -10.83 33.91
C ALA A 287 -3.87 -11.22 33.19
N LYS A 288 -2.75 -10.61 33.60
CA LYS A 288 -1.41 -10.94 33.07
C LYS A 288 -1.07 -12.42 33.18
N LEU A 289 -1.38 -13.08 34.29
CA LEU A 289 -1.13 -14.53 34.43
C LEU A 289 -1.98 -15.39 33.48
N ASN A 290 -3.14 -14.91 33.05
CA ASN A 290 -4.01 -15.59 32.09
C ASN A 290 -3.50 -15.40 30.65
N GLU A 291 -3.04 -14.19 30.29
CA GLU A 291 -2.33 -13.88 29.03
C GLU A 291 -1.04 -14.72 28.90
N MET A 292 -0.27 -14.84 30.00
CA MET A 292 0.92 -15.71 30.05
C MET A 292 0.59 -17.20 29.88
N LYS A 293 -0.65 -17.62 30.12
CA LYS A 293 -1.10 -19.00 29.93
C LYS A 293 -1.44 -19.27 28.46
N SER A 294 -2.24 -18.41 27.82
CA SER A 294 -2.57 -18.57 26.39
C SER A 294 -1.31 -18.58 25.52
N LEU A 295 -0.35 -17.69 25.79
CA LEU A 295 0.95 -17.66 25.10
C LEU A 295 1.84 -18.89 25.33
N LYS A 296 1.65 -19.63 26.42
CA LYS A 296 2.35 -20.90 26.66
C LYS A 296 1.75 -22.04 25.82
N ASP A 297 0.44 -22.00 25.61
CA ASP A 297 -0.28 -23.05 24.90
C ASP A 297 -0.27 -22.82 23.36
N ALA A 298 -0.09 -21.58 22.91
CA ALA A 298 -0.05 -21.17 21.50
C ALA A 298 0.93 -21.95 20.60
N PRO A 299 2.20 -22.25 20.98
CA PRO A 299 3.12 -22.99 20.12
C PRO A 299 2.68 -24.43 19.79
N MET A 300 1.84 -25.03 20.63
CA MET A 300 1.22 -26.34 20.38
C MET A 300 -0.04 -26.22 19.53
N ALA A 301 -0.84 -25.17 19.71
CA ALA A 301 -1.99 -24.88 18.85
C ALA A 301 -1.55 -24.67 17.40
N VAL A 302 -0.54 -23.81 17.17
CA VAL A 302 0.08 -23.60 15.86
C VAL A 302 0.56 -24.92 15.24
N GLN A 303 1.25 -25.77 16.01
CA GLN A 303 1.72 -27.06 15.49
C GLN A 303 0.58 -28.01 15.10
N ASN A 304 -0.55 -27.97 15.81
CA ASN A 304 -1.72 -28.78 15.48
C ASN A 304 -2.40 -28.29 14.20
N SER A 305 -2.59 -26.98 14.02
CA SER A 305 -3.17 -26.40 12.79
C SER A 305 -2.32 -26.68 11.55
N LEU A 306 -0.99 -26.66 11.68
CA LEU A 306 -0.08 -27.08 10.61
C LEU A 306 -0.23 -28.56 10.25
N ASN A 307 -0.43 -29.43 11.26
CA ASN A 307 -0.67 -30.86 11.01
C ASN A 307 -2.04 -31.14 10.36
N THR A 308 -2.98 -30.18 10.40
CA THR A 308 -4.30 -30.26 9.74
C THR A 308 -4.39 -29.48 8.43
N TYR A 309 -3.27 -28.96 7.91
CA TYR A 309 -3.20 -28.12 6.69
C TYR A 309 -3.98 -26.79 6.77
N ASP A 310 -4.28 -26.32 7.99
CA ASP A 310 -4.94 -25.03 8.22
C ASP A 310 -3.90 -23.94 8.49
N TYR A 311 -3.24 -23.53 7.40
CA TYR A 311 -2.26 -22.45 7.41
C TYR A 311 -2.87 -21.08 7.75
N PRO A 312 -4.07 -20.70 7.25
CA PRO A 312 -4.70 -19.43 7.62
C PRO A 312 -4.89 -19.28 9.14
N ASP A 313 -5.41 -20.30 9.83
CA ASP A 313 -5.59 -20.26 11.28
C ASP A 313 -4.26 -20.31 12.04
N ALA A 314 -3.29 -21.11 11.57
CA ALA A 314 -1.95 -21.13 12.15
C ALA A 314 -1.27 -19.75 12.13
N ILE A 315 -1.44 -18.97 11.04
CA ILE A 315 -0.90 -17.61 10.91
C ILE A 315 -1.64 -16.63 11.84
N ALA A 316 -2.97 -16.71 11.92
CA ALA A 316 -3.77 -15.87 12.80
C ALA A 316 -3.37 -16.03 14.28
N LEU A 317 -3.17 -17.28 14.73
CA LEU A 317 -2.68 -17.59 16.09
C LEU A 317 -1.28 -17.03 16.37
N ILE A 318 -0.41 -16.95 15.36
CA ILE A 318 0.92 -16.33 15.49
C ILE A 318 0.80 -14.80 15.60
N GLN A 319 -0.07 -14.17 14.79
CA GLN A 319 -0.33 -12.73 14.83
C GLN A 319 -0.94 -12.31 16.19
N GLU A 320 -1.92 -13.06 16.70
CA GLU A 320 -2.51 -12.85 18.03
C GLU A 320 -1.46 -12.99 19.14
N ALA A 321 -0.61 -14.02 19.07
CA ALA A 321 0.50 -14.20 20.00
C ALA A 321 1.53 -13.05 19.94
N HIS A 322 1.82 -12.51 18.75
CA HIS A 322 2.66 -11.33 18.58
C HIS A 322 2.03 -10.07 19.19
N ALA A 323 0.73 -9.83 18.97
CA ALA A 323 0.01 -8.70 19.54
C ALA A 323 0.01 -8.73 21.08
N ALA A 324 -0.29 -9.89 21.68
CA ALA A 324 -0.25 -10.09 23.13
C ALA A 324 1.15 -9.83 23.73
N LEU A 325 2.22 -10.23 23.01
CA LEU A 325 3.61 -9.96 23.43
C LEU A 325 3.99 -8.48 23.35
N GLN A 326 3.53 -7.76 22.32
CA GLN A 326 3.89 -6.35 22.12
C GLN A 326 3.11 -5.37 23.00
N ASN A 327 1.81 -5.63 23.21
CA ASN A 327 0.91 -4.74 23.94
C ASN A 327 0.85 -5.08 25.44
N GLU A 328 0.42 -6.29 25.77
CA GLU A 328 0.03 -6.62 27.15
C GLU A 328 1.22 -7.04 28.03
N LEU A 329 2.19 -7.77 27.46
CA LEU A 329 3.33 -8.35 28.18
C LEU A 329 4.67 -7.59 28.01
N LYS A 330 4.61 -6.35 27.52
CA LYS A 330 5.78 -5.48 27.32
C LYS A 330 6.66 -5.36 28.57
N GLY A 331 7.89 -5.87 28.50
CA GLY A 331 8.87 -5.87 29.58
C GLY A 331 8.98 -7.17 30.40
N VAL A 332 8.20 -8.21 30.10
CA VAL A 332 8.29 -9.52 30.76
C VAL A 332 9.45 -10.34 30.19
N VAL A 333 10.54 -10.48 30.96
CA VAL A 333 11.82 -11.05 30.50
C VAL A 333 11.71 -12.52 30.03
N CYS A 334 10.80 -13.32 30.57
CA CYS A 334 10.71 -14.75 30.23
C CYS A 334 10.25 -15.05 28.80
N PHE A 335 9.67 -14.08 28.09
CA PHE A 335 9.25 -14.24 26.69
C PHE A 335 10.18 -13.56 25.68
N ARG A 336 11.35 -13.08 26.10
CA ARG A 336 12.30 -12.35 25.25
C ARG A 336 12.67 -13.09 23.95
N HIS A 337 12.73 -14.41 23.98
CA HIS A 337 13.03 -15.26 22.83
C HIS A 337 11.79 -15.81 22.12
N LEU A 338 10.59 -15.68 22.70
CA LEU A 338 9.37 -16.23 22.10
C LEU A 338 8.96 -15.43 20.85
N GLY A 339 9.13 -14.11 20.84
CA GLY A 339 8.89 -13.30 19.63
C GLY A 339 9.86 -13.63 18.50
N GLU A 340 11.12 -13.97 18.80
CA GLU A 340 12.11 -14.41 17.80
C GLU A 340 11.75 -15.80 17.26
N GLN A 341 11.33 -16.73 18.13
CA GLN A 341 10.85 -18.06 17.75
C GLN A 341 9.54 -18.03 16.96
N LEU A 342 8.61 -17.13 17.27
CA LEU A 342 7.37 -16.96 16.52
C LEU A 342 7.63 -16.34 15.14
N SER A 343 8.54 -15.37 15.02
CA SER A 343 9.02 -14.88 13.72
C SER A 343 9.71 -15.98 12.89
N GLU A 344 10.54 -16.82 13.51
CA GLU A 344 11.18 -17.97 12.84
C GLU A 344 10.12 -18.97 12.35
N ARG A 345 9.18 -19.37 13.22
CA ARG A 345 8.03 -20.21 12.85
C ARG A 345 7.20 -19.62 11.70
N HIS A 346 6.93 -18.32 11.72
CA HIS A 346 6.18 -17.64 10.67
C HIS A 346 6.90 -17.70 9.32
N ARG A 347 8.23 -17.47 9.31
CA ARG A 347 9.07 -17.59 8.11
C ARG A 347 9.12 -19.03 7.58
N ASP A 348 9.23 -20.00 8.48
CA ASP A 348 9.28 -21.43 8.12
C ASP A 348 7.93 -21.91 7.54
N ILE A 349 6.80 -21.42 8.07
CA ILE A 349 5.46 -21.63 7.50
C ILE A 349 5.37 -21.02 6.10
N GLY A 350 5.86 -19.79 5.90
CA GLY A 350 5.95 -19.18 4.57
C GLY A 350 6.78 -20.01 3.59
N GLN A 351 7.87 -20.63 4.05
CA GLN A 351 8.66 -21.52 3.19
C GLN A 351 7.94 -22.84 2.87
N SER A 352 7.28 -23.46 3.86
CA SER A 352 6.46 -24.64 3.64
C SER A 352 5.33 -24.39 2.63
N LEU A 353 4.66 -23.23 2.74
CA LEU A 353 3.62 -22.79 1.82
C LEU A 353 4.12 -22.62 0.38
N ARG A 354 5.32 -22.03 0.17
CA ARG A 354 5.93 -21.96 -1.17
C ARG A 354 6.17 -23.33 -1.78
N ASP A 355 6.79 -24.22 -1.02
CA ASP A 355 7.20 -25.53 -1.51
C ASP A 355 5.96 -26.39 -1.79
N GLU A 356 4.96 -26.36 -0.92
CA GLU A 356 3.66 -27.01 -1.16
C GLU A 356 2.93 -26.42 -2.36
N PHE A 357 2.80 -25.09 -2.45
CA PHE A 357 2.19 -24.40 -3.60
C PHE A 357 2.85 -24.80 -4.91
N LYS A 358 4.19 -24.82 -4.96
CA LYS A 358 4.94 -25.25 -6.14
C LYS A 358 4.63 -26.71 -6.51
N THR A 359 4.55 -27.62 -5.54
CA THR A 359 4.19 -29.02 -5.82
C THR A 359 2.73 -29.17 -6.29
N LEU A 360 1.79 -28.38 -5.75
CA LEU A 360 0.40 -28.36 -6.18
C LEU A 360 0.28 -27.83 -7.62
N VAL A 361 0.88 -26.68 -7.93
CA VAL A 361 0.88 -26.10 -9.29
C VAL A 361 1.53 -27.05 -10.31
N GLN A 362 2.64 -27.71 -9.93
CA GLN A 362 3.29 -28.73 -10.75
C GLN A 362 2.42 -29.97 -10.99
N LYS A 363 1.68 -30.41 -9.97
CA LYS A 363 0.74 -31.52 -10.08
C LYS A 363 -0.41 -31.14 -11.02
N GLU A 364 -1.03 -29.97 -10.84
CA GLU A 364 -2.21 -29.58 -11.61
C GLU A 364 -1.91 -29.24 -13.07
N PHE A 365 -0.87 -28.45 -13.37
CA PHE A 365 -0.46 -28.23 -14.77
C PHE A 365 0.29 -29.41 -15.40
N GLY A 366 0.68 -30.41 -14.59
CA GLY A 366 1.24 -31.69 -15.04
C GLY A 366 0.19 -32.72 -15.45
N ARG A 367 -1.09 -32.54 -15.10
CA ARG A 367 -2.18 -33.44 -15.54
C ARG A 367 -2.50 -33.21 -17.02
N VAL A 368 -2.80 -34.29 -17.73
CA VAL A 368 -3.34 -34.22 -19.09
C VAL A 368 -4.83 -33.92 -19.01
N VAL A 369 -5.23 -32.67 -19.23
CA VAL A 369 -6.64 -32.28 -19.36
C VAL A 369 -7.14 -32.68 -20.74
N GLU A 370 -8.22 -33.47 -20.79
CA GLU A 370 -8.85 -33.88 -22.06
C GLU A 370 -10.31 -33.42 -22.19
N SER A 371 -10.95 -33.02 -21.08
CA SER A 371 -12.33 -32.52 -21.05
C SER A 371 -12.50 -31.34 -20.08
N GLU A 372 -13.48 -30.46 -20.32
CA GLU A 372 -13.87 -29.42 -19.35
C GLU A 372 -14.33 -30.00 -18.00
N LYS A 373 -14.72 -31.28 -17.94
CA LYS A 373 -15.10 -31.98 -16.71
C LYS A 373 -13.92 -32.26 -15.77
N ASP A 374 -12.69 -32.26 -16.29
CA ASP A 374 -11.48 -32.54 -15.49
C ASP A 374 -11.02 -31.30 -14.69
N LEU A 375 -11.67 -30.14 -14.89
CA LEU A 375 -11.25 -28.83 -14.37
C LEU A 375 -11.72 -28.53 -12.93
N THR A 376 -12.47 -29.43 -12.28
CA THR A 376 -13.22 -29.13 -11.04
C THR A 376 -12.70 -29.80 -9.75
N GLU A 377 -11.48 -30.34 -9.73
CA GLU A 377 -10.94 -31.05 -8.54
C GLU A 377 -10.12 -30.18 -7.55
N VAL A 378 -9.98 -28.86 -7.79
CA VAL A 378 -8.91 -28.03 -7.18
C VAL A 378 -9.44 -27.00 -6.16
N GLU A 379 -10.33 -27.42 -5.25
CA GLU A 379 -11.01 -26.47 -4.31
C GLU A 379 -10.51 -26.53 -2.85
N GLY A 380 -9.89 -27.62 -2.41
CA GLY A 380 -9.49 -27.80 -0.99
C GLY A 380 -8.12 -27.20 -0.66
N GLN A 381 -7.07 -28.01 -0.83
CA GLN A 381 -5.69 -27.68 -0.44
C GLN A 381 -5.11 -26.46 -1.18
N PHE A 382 -5.60 -26.17 -2.39
CA PHE A 382 -5.11 -25.05 -3.18
C PHE A 382 -5.53 -23.71 -2.58
N ASN A 383 -6.81 -23.58 -2.19
CA ASN A 383 -7.35 -22.36 -1.61
C ASN A 383 -6.72 -22.06 -0.23
N SER A 384 -6.55 -23.07 0.63
CA SER A 384 -5.89 -22.86 1.94
C SER A 384 -4.43 -22.40 1.81
N VAL A 385 -3.69 -22.92 0.82
CA VAL A 385 -2.31 -22.52 0.53
C VAL A 385 -2.23 -21.13 -0.10
N VAL A 386 -3.13 -20.78 -1.03
CA VAL A 386 -3.19 -19.43 -1.64
C VAL A 386 -3.55 -18.38 -0.58
N ILE A 387 -4.59 -18.61 0.24
CA ILE A 387 -4.95 -17.72 1.36
C ILE A 387 -3.80 -17.60 2.37
N GLY A 388 -3.10 -18.71 2.66
CA GLY A 388 -1.90 -18.72 3.49
C GLY A 388 -0.79 -17.82 2.94
N LEU A 389 -0.47 -17.92 1.65
CA LEU A 389 0.54 -17.09 0.99
C LEU A 389 0.16 -15.60 0.96
N LEU A 390 -1.12 -15.28 0.72
CA LEU A 390 -1.64 -13.91 0.78
C LEU A 390 -1.46 -13.31 2.19
N ARG A 391 -1.71 -14.09 3.26
CA ARG A 391 -1.50 -13.67 4.66
C ARG A 391 -0.03 -13.56 5.09
N VAL A 392 0.91 -14.16 4.35
CA VAL A 392 2.37 -14.03 4.55
C VAL A 392 2.95 -12.95 3.62
N GLU A 393 2.11 -12.23 2.88
CA GLU A 393 2.45 -11.14 1.95
C GLU A 393 3.34 -11.57 0.78
N GLU A 394 3.45 -12.87 0.53
CA GLU A 394 4.48 -13.36 -0.37
C GLU A 394 4.00 -13.49 -1.81
N THR A 395 3.97 -12.37 -2.53
CA THR A 395 3.50 -12.26 -3.92
C THR A 395 4.32 -13.03 -4.96
N SER A 396 5.43 -13.68 -4.57
CA SER A 396 6.32 -14.41 -5.48
C SER A 396 5.64 -15.61 -6.18
N PHE A 397 4.56 -16.13 -5.60
CA PHE A 397 3.80 -17.27 -6.14
C PHE A 397 3.33 -17.03 -7.58
N VAL A 398 3.06 -15.77 -7.97
CA VAL A 398 2.65 -15.43 -9.35
C VAL A 398 3.76 -15.73 -10.35
N GLN A 399 5.04 -15.54 -9.99
CA GLN A 399 6.17 -15.92 -10.83
C GLN A 399 6.33 -17.44 -10.92
N VAL A 400 6.09 -18.17 -9.82
CA VAL A 400 6.08 -19.64 -9.81
C VAL A 400 5.04 -20.20 -10.79
N ILE A 401 3.83 -19.62 -10.84
CA ILE A 401 2.82 -19.98 -11.84
C ILE A 401 3.32 -19.69 -13.25
N ARG A 402 3.86 -18.49 -13.53
CA ARG A 402 4.33 -18.11 -14.87
C ARG A 402 5.41 -19.06 -15.39
N ASP A 403 6.38 -19.41 -14.53
CA ASP A 403 7.46 -20.34 -14.87
C ASP A 403 6.92 -21.77 -15.10
N GLU A 404 5.97 -22.23 -14.28
CA GLU A 404 5.40 -23.57 -14.42
C GLU A 404 4.45 -23.68 -15.62
N VAL A 405 3.64 -22.66 -15.93
CA VAL A 405 2.84 -22.58 -17.17
C VAL A 405 3.76 -22.70 -18.40
N PHE A 406 4.90 -21.99 -18.40
CA PHE A 406 5.87 -22.10 -19.50
C PHE A 406 6.50 -23.49 -19.61
N ASN A 407 6.75 -24.17 -18.49
CA ASN A 407 7.21 -25.56 -18.46
C ASN A 407 6.11 -26.54 -18.92
N ALA A 408 4.86 -26.37 -18.51
CA ALA A 408 3.72 -27.17 -18.91
C ALA A 408 3.47 -27.08 -20.43
N VAL A 409 3.43 -25.88 -21.00
CA VAL A 409 3.33 -25.67 -22.47
C VAL A 409 4.48 -26.39 -23.21
N LYS A 410 5.70 -26.25 -22.71
CA LYS A 410 6.91 -26.88 -23.27
C LYS A 410 6.87 -28.42 -23.16
N ASN A 411 6.35 -28.96 -22.06
CA ASN A 411 6.26 -30.39 -21.81
C ASN A 411 5.13 -31.04 -22.61
N THR A 412 3.95 -30.41 -22.67
CA THR A 412 2.81 -30.81 -23.51
C THR A 412 3.24 -30.90 -24.97
N LEU A 413 3.91 -29.86 -25.50
CA LEU A 413 4.45 -29.87 -26.85
C LEU A 413 5.42 -31.04 -27.08
N LYS A 414 6.36 -31.28 -26.16
CA LYS A 414 7.31 -32.40 -26.26
C LYS A 414 6.61 -33.76 -26.24
N GLN A 415 5.58 -33.93 -25.42
CA GLN A 415 4.82 -35.17 -25.30
C GLN A 415 4.04 -35.47 -26.59
N VAL A 416 3.29 -34.49 -27.11
CA VAL A 416 2.50 -34.66 -28.34
C VAL A 416 3.40 -34.90 -29.55
N VAL A 417 4.50 -34.15 -29.70
CA VAL A 417 5.48 -34.38 -30.78
C VAL A 417 6.13 -35.77 -30.65
N LYS A 418 6.50 -36.20 -29.44
CA LYS A 418 7.05 -37.56 -29.23
C LYS A 418 6.04 -38.65 -29.55
N LYS A 419 4.76 -38.48 -29.19
CA LYS A 419 3.66 -39.41 -29.47
C LYS A 419 3.55 -39.66 -30.99
N HIS A 420 3.45 -38.60 -31.79
CA HIS A 420 3.34 -38.70 -33.25
C HIS A 420 4.62 -39.23 -33.93
N ILE A 421 5.80 -38.85 -33.43
CA ILE A 421 7.07 -39.40 -33.95
C ILE A 421 7.16 -40.91 -33.71
N VAL A 422 6.73 -41.41 -32.55
CA VAL A 422 6.72 -42.85 -32.23
C VAL A 422 5.65 -43.60 -33.03
N ALA A 423 4.55 -42.94 -33.40
CA ALA A 423 3.50 -43.52 -34.24
C ALA A 423 3.86 -43.54 -35.75
N CYS A 424 4.92 -42.86 -36.17
CA CYS A 424 5.43 -42.89 -37.54
C CYS A 424 6.40 -44.08 -37.73
N ASP A 425 5.87 -45.24 -38.13
CA ASP A 425 6.65 -46.46 -38.44
C ASP A 425 7.78 -46.25 -39.48
N ASP A 426 7.69 -45.22 -40.32
CA ASP A 426 8.67 -44.89 -41.38
C ASP A 426 10.04 -44.39 -40.85
N LEU A 427 10.18 -44.10 -39.54
CA LEU A 427 11.41 -43.56 -38.94
C LEU A 427 12.35 -44.67 -38.45
N THR A 428 13.08 -45.28 -39.38
CA THR A 428 14.11 -46.32 -39.10
C THR A 428 15.28 -45.88 -38.20
N GLU A 429 15.36 -44.60 -37.86
CA GLU A 429 16.36 -44.00 -36.96
C GLU A 429 15.67 -43.23 -35.83
N PHE A 430 15.20 -43.97 -34.83
CA PHE A 430 14.72 -43.38 -33.58
C PHE A 430 15.91 -42.94 -32.70
N ASP A 431 16.20 -41.64 -32.67
CA ASP A 431 17.16 -41.06 -31.71
C ASP A 431 16.50 -40.92 -30.32
N PRO A 432 16.95 -41.69 -29.30
CA PRO A 432 16.36 -41.64 -27.97
C PRO A 432 16.68 -40.36 -27.19
N THR A 433 17.60 -39.51 -27.65
CA THR A 433 18.06 -38.31 -26.93
C THR A 433 17.15 -37.09 -27.14
N LEU A 434 16.23 -37.11 -28.11
CA LEU A 434 15.21 -36.08 -28.36
C LEU A 434 15.77 -34.64 -28.56
N GLY A 435 17.08 -34.51 -28.83
CA GLY A 435 17.77 -33.23 -28.94
C GLY A 435 17.32 -32.40 -30.16
N ASN A 436 16.95 -33.08 -31.25
CA ASN A 436 16.51 -32.46 -32.50
C ASN A 436 15.14 -32.99 -32.97
N LEU A 437 14.12 -32.90 -32.11
CA LEU A 437 12.70 -33.12 -32.44
C LEU A 437 12.28 -32.49 -33.79
N GLY A 438 12.82 -31.30 -34.09
CA GLY A 438 12.57 -30.60 -35.35
C GLY A 438 13.11 -31.30 -36.61
N ASP A 439 14.10 -32.19 -36.51
CA ASP A 439 14.65 -32.95 -37.63
C ASP A 439 13.78 -34.15 -37.98
N GLN A 440 13.30 -34.88 -36.96
CA GLN A 440 12.33 -35.97 -37.13
C GLN A 440 11.00 -35.43 -37.67
N MET A 441 10.54 -34.28 -37.17
CA MET A 441 9.38 -33.58 -37.73
C MET A 441 9.54 -33.16 -39.19
N ARG A 442 10.76 -33.00 -39.74
CA ARG A 442 10.97 -32.69 -41.17
C ARG A 442 10.90 -33.91 -42.09
N LYS A 443 10.98 -35.13 -41.54
CA LYS A 443 10.82 -36.39 -42.30
C LYS A 443 9.35 -36.80 -42.51
N MET A 444 8.40 -36.24 -41.76
CA MET A 444 6.95 -36.50 -41.90
C MET A 444 6.39 -35.93 -43.22
N ASP A 445 5.27 -36.47 -43.72
CA ASP A 445 4.48 -35.89 -44.81
C ASP A 445 3.67 -34.64 -44.34
N PHE A 446 2.81 -34.06 -45.20
CA PHE A 446 1.98 -32.92 -44.79
C PHE A 446 0.89 -33.35 -43.81
N ASP A 447 0.12 -34.39 -44.11
CA ASP A 447 -1.08 -34.76 -43.34
C ASP A 447 -0.73 -35.23 -41.92
N LYS A 448 0.24 -36.15 -41.74
CA LYS A 448 0.68 -36.57 -40.40
C LYS A 448 1.26 -35.40 -39.59
N TRP A 449 1.91 -34.43 -40.25
CA TRP A 449 2.41 -33.22 -39.58
C TRP A 449 1.28 -32.22 -39.23
N PHE A 450 0.25 -32.13 -40.06
CA PHE A 450 -0.93 -31.32 -39.83
C PHE A 450 -1.80 -31.86 -38.68
N ASP A 451 -1.93 -33.18 -38.58
CA ASP A 451 -2.59 -33.87 -37.46
C ASP A 451 -1.82 -33.64 -36.15
N LEU A 452 -0.49 -33.76 -36.18
CA LEU A 452 0.38 -33.38 -35.08
C LEU A 452 0.18 -31.91 -34.65
N LEU A 453 0.17 -30.97 -35.60
CA LEU A 453 -0.05 -29.55 -35.31
C LEU A 453 -1.44 -29.31 -34.71
N SER A 454 -2.45 -30.01 -35.20
CA SER A 454 -3.82 -29.93 -34.71
C SER A 454 -3.95 -30.44 -33.28
N GLU A 455 -3.36 -31.59 -32.95
CA GLU A 455 -3.36 -32.10 -31.56
C GLU A 455 -2.57 -31.16 -30.62
N ILE A 456 -1.48 -30.55 -31.08
CA ILE A 456 -0.75 -29.52 -30.31
C ILE A 456 -1.69 -28.35 -29.98
N PHE A 457 -2.44 -27.83 -30.95
CA PHE A 457 -3.35 -26.70 -30.73
C PHE A 457 -4.48 -27.04 -29.76
N ASP A 458 -5.07 -28.23 -29.85
CA ASP A 458 -6.13 -28.64 -28.91
C ASP A 458 -5.58 -28.80 -27.49
N LYS A 459 -4.45 -29.52 -27.31
CA LYS A 459 -3.85 -29.70 -25.97
C LYS A 459 -3.35 -28.39 -25.36
N LEU A 460 -2.81 -27.47 -26.17
CA LEU A 460 -2.43 -26.14 -25.68
C LEU A 460 -3.64 -25.26 -25.36
N TYR A 461 -4.74 -25.36 -26.10
CA TYR A 461 -5.98 -24.66 -25.79
C TYR A 461 -6.57 -25.12 -24.46
N PHE A 462 -6.67 -26.44 -24.22
CA PHE A 462 -7.13 -26.96 -22.93
C PHE A 462 -6.22 -26.57 -21.77
N LEU A 463 -4.90 -26.52 -21.97
CA LEU A 463 -3.97 -26.01 -20.96
C LEU A 463 -4.21 -24.51 -20.66
N CYS A 464 -4.41 -23.67 -21.67
CA CYS A 464 -4.75 -22.25 -21.47
C CYS A 464 -6.09 -22.08 -20.74
N ARG A 465 -7.09 -22.91 -21.06
CA ARG A 465 -8.39 -22.94 -20.37
C ARG A 465 -8.25 -23.39 -18.91
N HIS A 466 -7.39 -24.36 -18.62
CA HIS A 466 -7.11 -24.79 -17.24
C HIS A 466 -6.42 -23.68 -16.43
N VAL A 467 -5.43 -22.98 -17.02
CA VAL A 467 -4.81 -21.80 -16.38
C VAL A 467 -5.86 -20.71 -16.09
N GLN A 468 -6.85 -20.54 -16.96
CA GLN A 468 -7.96 -19.59 -16.75
C GLN A 468 -8.84 -19.98 -15.54
N CYS A 469 -9.16 -21.27 -15.36
CA CYS A 469 -9.87 -21.74 -14.17
C CYS A 469 -9.07 -21.50 -12.88
N VAL A 470 -7.78 -21.83 -12.87
CA VAL A 470 -6.88 -21.56 -11.73
C VAL A 470 -6.76 -20.06 -11.46
N GLN A 471 -6.72 -19.22 -12.50
CA GLN A 471 -6.75 -17.76 -12.39
C GLN A 471 -8.05 -17.26 -11.73
N TYR A 472 -9.22 -17.77 -12.13
CA TYR A 472 -10.49 -17.37 -11.51
C TYR A 472 -10.53 -17.71 -10.04
N LEU A 473 -10.12 -18.93 -9.66
CA LEU A 473 -10.00 -19.34 -8.26
C LEU A 473 -9.06 -18.41 -7.47
N MET A 474 -7.92 -18.00 -8.05
CA MET A 474 -7.02 -17.05 -7.37
C MET A 474 -7.61 -15.66 -7.21
N VAL A 475 -8.32 -15.14 -8.22
CA VAL A 475 -9.00 -13.84 -8.11
C VAL A 475 -10.11 -13.90 -7.06
N GLU A 476 -10.86 -15.01 -6.98
CA GLU A 476 -11.86 -15.25 -5.94
C GLU A 476 -11.23 -15.29 -4.54
N ASN A 477 -10.11 -16.00 -4.33
CA ASN A 477 -9.38 -15.98 -3.06
C ASN A 477 -8.84 -14.59 -2.70
N ILE A 478 -8.37 -13.81 -3.67
CA ILE A 478 -7.90 -12.42 -3.45
C ILE A 478 -9.07 -11.51 -3.07
N ASP A 479 -10.19 -11.60 -3.79
CA ASP A 479 -11.40 -10.81 -3.53
C ASP A 479 -12.09 -11.24 -2.21
N GLU A 480 -11.97 -12.50 -1.78
CA GLU A 480 -12.39 -12.94 -0.43
C GLU A 480 -11.53 -12.30 0.67
N VAL A 481 -10.21 -12.29 0.51
CA VAL A 481 -9.30 -11.69 1.50
C VAL A 481 -9.49 -10.18 1.57
N ALA A 482 -9.63 -9.51 0.42
CA ALA A 482 -9.94 -8.08 0.34
C ALA A 482 -11.37 -7.74 0.83
N GLY A 483 -12.36 -8.57 0.52
CA GLY A 483 -13.75 -8.40 0.95
C GLY A 483 -13.92 -8.50 2.46
N ARG A 484 -13.09 -9.31 3.15
CA ARG A 484 -13.03 -9.36 4.61
C ARG A 484 -12.44 -8.09 5.24
N LEU A 485 -11.64 -7.30 4.50
CA LEU A 485 -11.20 -5.97 4.94
C LEU A 485 -12.35 -4.95 4.81
N GLY A 486 -13.08 -4.96 3.68
CA GLY A 486 -14.16 -4.00 3.42
C GLY A 486 -15.50 -4.26 4.14
N SER A 487 -15.73 -5.47 4.66
CA SER A 487 -17.04 -5.84 5.25
C SER A 487 -17.23 -5.41 6.71
N SER A 488 -16.21 -4.87 7.39
CA SER A 488 -16.34 -4.40 8.78
C SER A 488 -17.15 -3.10 8.93
N ASP A 489 -17.42 -2.38 7.84
CA ASP A 489 -17.98 -1.02 7.88
C ASP A 489 -19.48 -0.92 7.51
N ASN A 490 -20.15 -2.01 7.13
CA ASN A 490 -21.48 -1.92 6.46
C ASN A 490 -22.65 -2.71 7.09
N GLU A 491 -22.52 -3.33 8.26
CA GLU A 491 -23.66 -3.96 8.98
C GLU A 491 -24.51 -2.97 9.81
N LEU A 492 -24.79 -1.77 9.31
CA LEU A 492 -25.82 -0.88 9.88
C LEU A 492 -26.64 -0.13 8.83
N LYS A 493 -27.55 -0.85 8.15
CA LYS A 493 -28.81 -0.29 7.62
C LYS A 493 -29.80 -1.39 7.18
N MET A 494 -30.86 -1.57 7.97
CA MET A 494 -32.28 -1.59 7.55
C MET A 494 -33.13 -2.18 8.70
N GLY A 495 -33.91 -1.34 9.39
CA GLY A 495 -34.72 -1.73 10.53
C GLY A 495 -35.56 -0.56 11.06
N ASP A 496 -36.85 -0.60 10.75
CA ASP A 496 -37.85 0.47 10.84
C ASP A 496 -38.12 1.07 12.25
N SER A 497 -38.58 2.32 12.24
CA SER A 497 -39.41 3.01 13.25
C SER A 497 -38.86 3.42 14.64
N GLY A 498 -38.98 4.72 14.95
CA GLY A 498 -39.62 5.16 16.21
C GLY A 498 -38.77 5.46 17.47
N GLN A 499 -38.77 6.76 17.83
CA GLN A 499 -38.62 7.32 19.20
C GLN A 499 -37.26 7.33 19.94
N VAL A 500 -36.75 8.55 20.10
CA VAL A 500 -36.21 9.17 21.35
C VAL A 500 -35.10 8.43 22.12
N ARG A 501 -33.87 8.98 22.09
CA ARG A 501 -33.04 9.11 23.31
C ARG A 501 -32.00 10.23 23.23
N SER A 502 -31.61 10.71 24.43
CA SER A 502 -30.66 11.80 24.68
C SER A 502 -29.21 11.29 24.84
N PRO A 503 -28.18 12.16 24.86
CA PRO A 503 -26.79 11.78 24.54
C PRO A 503 -25.91 11.46 25.76
N ARG A 504 -24.86 10.65 25.53
CA ARG A 504 -23.44 10.83 25.97
C ARG A 504 -22.66 9.50 26.01
N GLY A 505 -21.39 9.54 25.60
CA GLY A 505 -20.43 8.46 25.80
C GLY A 505 -19.30 8.48 24.76
N GLU A 506 -18.38 9.44 24.87
CA GLU A 506 -17.11 9.41 24.12
C GLU A 506 -16.14 8.39 24.74
N ASN A 507 -15.15 7.98 23.94
CA ASN A 507 -14.04 7.05 24.22
C ASN A 507 -14.39 5.55 24.08
N ASP A 508 -14.11 5.02 22.88
CA ASP A 508 -13.45 3.72 22.64
C ASP A 508 -13.00 3.71 21.16
N GLU A 509 -12.01 4.57 20.85
CA GLU A 509 -11.11 4.38 19.70
C GLU A 509 -9.90 3.54 20.16
N ASP A 510 -9.14 2.97 19.22
CA ASP A 510 -7.96 2.10 19.42
C ASP A 510 -8.23 0.61 19.75
N ASN A 511 -8.81 -0.13 18.79
CA ASN A 511 -8.40 -1.52 18.55
C ASN A 511 -8.50 -1.91 17.06
N GLU A 512 -7.89 -1.11 16.18
CA GLU A 512 -7.64 -1.52 14.80
C GLU A 512 -6.62 -2.68 14.77
N GLY A 513 -7.10 -3.85 14.34
CA GLY A 513 -6.21 -4.95 13.96
C GLY A 513 -5.50 -4.59 12.65
N SER A 514 -4.28 -4.07 12.76
CA SER A 514 -3.44 -3.75 11.59
C SER A 514 -3.12 -5.04 10.80
N TYR A 515 -3.84 -5.24 9.71
CA TYR A 515 -3.44 -6.12 8.62
C TYR A 515 -2.48 -5.34 7.69
N PRO A 516 -1.49 -5.99 7.05
CA PRO A 516 -0.24 -5.29 6.78
C PRO A 516 0.06 -4.98 5.29
N MET A 517 -0.82 -5.38 4.35
CA MET A 517 -0.70 -5.10 2.92
C MET A 517 -1.65 -3.97 2.48
N ASP A 518 -1.10 -2.98 1.74
CA ASP A 518 -1.82 -1.76 1.32
C ASP A 518 -2.83 -2.04 0.18
N GLU A 519 -3.89 -1.23 0.05
CA GLU A 519 -4.95 -1.45 -0.97
C GLU A 519 -4.39 -1.45 -2.40
N THR A 520 -3.32 -0.68 -2.63
CA THR A 520 -2.62 -0.62 -3.92
C THR A 520 -1.93 -1.92 -4.27
N ASP A 521 -1.35 -2.61 -3.29
CA ASP A 521 -0.56 -3.83 -3.51
C ASP A 521 -1.47 -5.01 -3.85
N PHE A 522 -2.64 -5.09 -3.21
CA PHE A 522 -3.72 -6.01 -3.60
C PHE A 522 -4.21 -5.76 -5.03
N PHE A 523 -4.37 -4.50 -5.44
CA PHE A 523 -4.77 -4.15 -6.80
C PHE A 523 -3.72 -4.55 -7.86
N GLU A 524 -2.43 -4.30 -7.58
CA GLU A 524 -1.35 -4.74 -8.47
C GLU A 524 -1.23 -6.27 -8.53
N LEU A 525 -1.35 -6.96 -7.39
CA LEU A 525 -1.34 -8.43 -7.32
C LEU A 525 -2.50 -9.04 -8.12
N ARG A 526 -3.73 -8.55 -7.89
CA ARG A 526 -4.93 -8.97 -8.63
C ARG A 526 -4.72 -8.82 -10.13
N ARG A 527 -4.26 -7.65 -10.58
CA ARG A 527 -3.98 -7.39 -12.00
C ARG A 527 -2.89 -8.32 -12.57
N SER A 528 -1.88 -8.66 -11.78
CA SER A 528 -0.79 -9.58 -12.15
C SER A 528 -1.28 -11.03 -12.30
N VAL A 529 -2.28 -11.43 -11.51
CA VAL A 529 -2.99 -12.71 -11.59
C VAL A 529 -3.97 -12.72 -12.78
N GLU A 530 -4.72 -11.64 -13.01
CA GLU A 530 -5.65 -11.50 -14.14
C GLU A 530 -4.96 -11.63 -15.52
N GLN A 531 -3.65 -11.38 -15.58
CA GLN A 531 -2.82 -11.52 -16.78
C GLN A 531 -2.29 -12.95 -17.05
N LEU A 532 -2.45 -13.91 -16.13
CA LEU A 532 -1.86 -15.26 -16.24
C LEU A 532 -2.34 -16.03 -17.47
N THR A 533 -3.63 -15.97 -17.79
CA THR A 533 -4.20 -16.58 -19.01
C THR A 533 -3.62 -15.94 -20.27
N GLY A 534 -3.41 -14.62 -20.26
CA GLY A 534 -2.72 -13.91 -21.34
C GLY A 534 -1.29 -14.41 -21.55
N HIS A 535 -0.53 -14.55 -20.46
CA HIS A 535 0.82 -15.12 -20.52
C HIS A 535 0.83 -16.58 -21.03
N ALA A 536 -0.13 -17.41 -20.62
CA ALA A 536 -0.28 -18.78 -21.12
C ALA A 536 -0.55 -18.80 -22.64
N CYS A 537 -1.49 -17.99 -23.12
CA CYS A 537 -1.82 -17.87 -24.55
C CYS A 537 -0.61 -17.39 -25.38
N VAL A 538 0.14 -16.40 -24.90
CA VAL A 538 1.37 -15.92 -25.56
C VAL A 538 2.42 -17.04 -25.63
N ALA A 539 2.69 -17.73 -24.52
CA ALA A 539 3.66 -18.83 -24.48
C ALA A 539 3.26 -19.97 -25.43
N ALA A 540 1.98 -20.33 -25.48
CA ALA A 540 1.45 -21.35 -26.39
C ALA A 540 1.62 -20.95 -27.87
N GLN A 541 1.33 -19.70 -28.23
CA GLN A 541 1.51 -19.17 -29.58
C GLN A 541 2.98 -19.07 -30.01
N GLU A 542 3.87 -18.58 -29.14
CA GLU A 542 5.32 -18.54 -29.43
C GLU A 542 5.88 -19.94 -29.67
N ARG A 543 5.49 -20.91 -28.84
CA ARG A 543 5.94 -22.30 -28.99
C ARG A 543 5.38 -22.92 -30.26
N SER A 544 4.12 -22.65 -30.59
CA SER A 544 3.50 -23.04 -31.85
C SER A 544 4.21 -22.45 -33.08
N CYS A 545 4.63 -21.19 -33.04
CA CYS A 545 5.45 -20.61 -34.11
C CYS A 545 6.79 -21.35 -34.25
N ARG A 546 7.44 -21.79 -33.16
CA ARG A 546 8.68 -22.59 -33.25
C ARG A 546 8.46 -23.96 -33.92
N VAL A 547 7.28 -24.57 -33.79
CA VAL A 547 6.89 -25.81 -34.50
C VAL A 547 6.82 -25.56 -36.01
N ILE A 548 6.14 -24.48 -36.42
CA ILE A 548 6.03 -24.06 -37.83
C ILE A 548 7.42 -23.69 -38.40
N VAL A 549 8.23 -22.91 -37.67
CA VAL A 549 9.59 -22.50 -38.10
C VAL A 549 10.56 -23.69 -38.13
N ALA A 550 10.40 -24.70 -37.28
CA ALA A 550 11.18 -25.93 -37.37
C ALA A 550 10.86 -26.71 -38.65
N ARG A 551 9.59 -26.72 -39.07
CA ARG A 551 9.12 -27.34 -40.32
C ARG A 551 9.44 -26.51 -41.57
N SER A 552 9.52 -25.18 -41.48
CA SER A 552 9.77 -24.31 -42.64
C SER A 552 11.20 -24.34 -43.19
N LYS A 553 12.14 -24.90 -42.42
CA LYS A 553 13.48 -25.26 -42.91
C LYS A 553 13.37 -26.24 -44.09
N ASP A 554 14.42 -26.30 -44.90
CA ASP A 554 14.49 -27.11 -46.12
C ASP A 554 13.44 -26.75 -47.20
N ALA A 555 12.87 -25.53 -47.12
CA ALA A 555 11.87 -24.99 -48.05
C ALA A 555 10.60 -25.86 -48.16
N PHE A 556 10.11 -26.40 -47.03
CA PHE A 556 8.89 -27.22 -47.02
C PHE A 556 7.66 -26.46 -47.53
N PHE A 557 7.27 -25.35 -46.88
CA PHE A 557 6.08 -24.57 -47.26
C PHE A 557 6.16 -23.91 -48.65
N GLU A 558 7.34 -23.84 -49.25
CA GLU A 558 7.52 -23.43 -50.65
C GLU A 558 7.03 -24.49 -51.66
N ARG A 559 6.88 -25.76 -51.24
CA ARG A 559 6.48 -26.90 -52.08
C ARG A 559 5.08 -27.46 -51.74
N VAL A 560 4.42 -26.89 -50.74
CA VAL A 560 3.09 -27.27 -50.25
C VAL A 560 2.02 -26.82 -51.27
N SER A 561 0.92 -27.58 -51.40
CA SER A 561 -0.18 -27.24 -52.31
C SER A 561 -1.01 -26.06 -51.76
N VAL A 562 -1.81 -25.41 -52.61
CA VAL A 562 -2.63 -24.28 -52.13
C VAL A 562 -3.68 -24.77 -51.12
N ASP A 563 -4.29 -25.93 -51.36
CA ASP A 563 -5.31 -26.50 -50.45
C ASP A 563 -4.72 -26.92 -49.10
N GLU A 564 -3.49 -27.46 -49.08
CA GLU A 564 -2.73 -27.72 -47.86
C GLU A 564 -2.42 -26.42 -47.09
N LEU A 565 -2.04 -25.35 -47.80
CA LEU A 565 -1.79 -24.03 -47.21
C LEU A 565 -3.06 -23.40 -46.61
N ILE A 566 -4.22 -23.57 -47.26
CA ILE A 566 -5.53 -23.16 -46.72
C ILE A 566 -5.87 -23.95 -45.45
N ARG A 567 -5.70 -25.28 -45.45
CA ARG A 567 -5.92 -26.12 -44.25
C ARG A 567 -5.07 -25.62 -43.07
N LEU A 568 -3.79 -25.33 -43.31
CA LEU A 568 -2.89 -24.76 -42.31
C LEU A 568 -3.37 -23.37 -41.85
N PHE A 569 -3.77 -22.49 -42.77
CA PHE A 569 -4.21 -21.12 -42.44
C PHE A 569 -5.50 -21.09 -41.63
N GLY A 570 -6.50 -21.91 -41.97
CA GLY A 570 -7.71 -22.06 -41.17
C GLY A 570 -7.36 -22.51 -39.75
N ARG A 571 -6.68 -23.64 -39.62
CA ARG A 571 -6.36 -24.25 -38.32
C ARG A 571 -5.53 -23.36 -37.40
N VAL A 572 -4.60 -22.57 -37.96
CA VAL A 572 -3.81 -21.58 -37.22
C VAL A 572 -4.65 -20.37 -36.79
N ASN A 573 -5.57 -19.89 -37.64
CA ASN A 573 -6.48 -18.79 -37.28
C ASN A 573 -7.47 -19.21 -36.18
N ASP A 574 -8.01 -20.44 -36.24
CA ASP A 574 -8.92 -20.97 -35.23
C ASP A 574 -8.23 -20.97 -33.85
N PHE A 575 -7.03 -21.56 -33.77
CA PHE A 575 -6.26 -21.56 -32.52
C PHE A 575 -5.87 -20.15 -32.07
N ALA A 576 -5.45 -19.27 -32.99
CA ALA A 576 -5.16 -17.88 -32.66
C ALA A 576 -6.40 -17.09 -32.19
N SER A 577 -7.61 -17.43 -32.67
CA SER A 577 -8.86 -16.84 -32.18
C SER A 577 -9.21 -17.35 -30.81
N ASN A 578 -9.19 -18.67 -30.61
CA ASN A 578 -9.43 -19.30 -29.31
C ASN A 578 -8.51 -18.69 -28.22
N CYS A 579 -7.23 -18.45 -28.52
CA CYS A 579 -6.31 -17.75 -27.61
C CYS A 579 -6.70 -16.30 -27.31
N ARG A 580 -7.27 -15.55 -28.27
CA ARG A 580 -7.78 -14.18 -28.05
C ARG A 580 -9.05 -14.18 -27.20
N ASP A 581 -9.94 -15.13 -27.45
CA ASP A 581 -11.22 -15.23 -26.75
C ASP A 581 -11.05 -15.64 -25.28
N LEU A 582 -9.95 -16.33 -24.94
CA LEU A 582 -9.54 -16.62 -23.56
C LEU A 582 -8.86 -15.44 -22.83
N ALA A 583 -8.24 -14.49 -23.55
CA ALA A 583 -7.33 -13.50 -22.97
C ALA A 583 -7.82 -12.05 -23.17
N VAL A 584 -8.33 -11.43 -22.10
CA VAL A 584 -8.97 -10.09 -22.09
C VAL A 584 -8.14 -9.01 -22.81
N ASP A 585 -6.82 -8.97 -22.57
CA ASP A 585 -5.89 -7.99 -23.17
C ASP A 585 -5.00 -8.59 -24.30
N GLY A 586 -5.14 -9.89 -24.58
CA GLY A 586 -4.08 -10.73 -25.17
C GLY A 586 -3.99 -10.79 -26.70
N LYS A 587 -3.97 -9.65 -27.41
CA LYS A 587 -3.70 -9.66 -28.87
C LYS A 587 -2.21 -9.90 -29.19
N SER A 588 -1.76 -11.14 -29.06
CA SER A 588 -0.47 -11.57 -29.64
C SER A 588 -0.63 -11.86 -31.14
N PRO A 589 0.06 -11.11 -32.03
CA PRO A 589 0.08 -11.40 -33.46
C PRO A 589 1.12 -12.48 -33.81
N VAL A 590 1.93 -12.96 -32.85
CA VAL A 590 3.19 -13.69 -33.12
C VAL A 590 2.97 -14.90 -34.03
N LEU A 591 1.95 -15.73 -33.75
CA LEU A 591 1.66 -16.91 -34.57
C LEU A 591 1.16 -16.55 -35.98
N LEU A 592 0.34 -15.51 -36.10
CA LEU A 592 -0.21 -15.06 -37.38
C LEU A 592 0.87 -14.39 -38.25
N SER A 593 1.74 -13.55 -37.68
CA SER A 593 2.91 -12.98 -38.37
C SER A 593 3.91 -14.06 -38.80
N CYS A 594 4.09 -15.09 -37.95
CA CYS A 594 4.95 -16.23 -38.23
C CYS A 594 4.43 -17.07 -39.42
N LEU A 595 3.11 -17.24 -39.52
CA LEU A 595 2.45 -17.87 -40.66
C LEU A 595 2.47 -16.99 -41.91
N GLN A 596 2.17 -15.69 -41.80
CA GLN A 596 2.23 -14.74 -42.92
C GLN A 596 3.62 -14.76 -43.57
N THR A 597 4.68 -14.81 -42.77
CA THR A 597 6.06 -14.96 -43.27
C THR A 597 6.28 -16.24 -44.10
N GLN A 598 5.53 -17.33 -43.86
CA GLN A 598 5.57 -18.53 -44.71
C GLN A 598 4.71 -18.36 -45.97
N ILE A 599 3.57 -17.67 -45.87
CA ILE A 599 2.67 -17.36 -46.98
C ILE A 599 3.38 -16.46 -48.02
N ASP A 600 4.10 -15.42 -47.57
CA ASP A 600 4.89 -14.53 -48.45
C ASP A 600 6.03 -15.28 -49.17
N ARG A 601 6.66 -16.25 -48.48
CA ARG A 601 7.68 -17.14 -49.05
C ARG A 601 7.07 -18.07 -50.11
N PHE A 602 5.92 -18.67 -49.81
CA PHE A 602 5.15 -19.46 -50.77
C PHE A 602 4.79 -18.62 -52.01
N ALA A 603 4.22 -17.42 -51.84
CA ALA A 603 3.88 -16.51 -52.94
C ALA A 603 5.09 -16.13 -53.81
N THR A 604 6.25 -15.94 -53.17
CA THR A 604 7.52 -15.66 -53.87
C THR A 604 8.03 -16.87 -54.65
N ARG A 605 7.96 -18.08 -54.09
CA ARG A 605 8.29 -19.32 -54.82
C ARG A 605 7.33 -19.57 -55.99
N PHE A 606 6.03 -19.49 -55.72
CA PHE A 606 4.91 -19.67 -56.65
C PHE A 606 5.10 -18.81 -57.92
N HIS A 607 5.54 -17.57 -57.76
CA HIS A 607 5.87 -16.70 -58.88
C HIS A 607 7.18 -17.06 -59.55
N LYS A 608 8.26 -17.27 -58.79
CA LYS A 608 9.59 -17.58 -59.34
C LYS A 608 9.57 -18.82 -60.24
N ASP A 609 8.86 -19.87 -59.82
CA ASP A 609 8.73 -21.11 -60.60
C ASP A 609 7.92 -20.89 -61.90
N ARG A 610 6.89 -20.03 -61.87
CA ARG A 610 6.12 -19.63 -63.07
C ARG A 610 6.90 -18.71 -64.00
N GLN A 611 7.60 -17.72 -63.46
CA GLN A 611 8.48 -16.79 -64.18
C GLN A 611 9.59 -17.55 -64.92
N ALA A 612 10.26 -18.50 -64.23
CA ALA A 612 11.28 -19.35 -64.83
C ALA A 612 10.70 -20.28 -65.92
N LYS A 613 9.55 -20.93 -65.66
CA LYS A 613 8.87 -21.79 -66.64
C LYS A 613 8.47 -20.99 -67.89
N LEU A 614 7.91 -19.79 -67.71
CA LEU A 614 7.50 -18.92 -68.81
C LEU A 614 8.71 -18.45 -69.63
N ALA A 615 9.77 -17.97 -68.98
CA ALA A 615 10.98 -17.50 -69.66
C ALA A 615 11.65 -18.60 -70.49
N ASN A 616 11.82 -19.81 -69.92
CA ASN A 616 12.46 -20.93 -70.61
C ASN A 616 11.69 -21.40 -71.86
N ILE A 617 10.35 -21.44 -71.78
CA ILE A 617 9.52 -21.90 -72.90
C ILE A 617 9.36 -20.77 -73.94
N LEU A 618 9.31 -19.49 -73.52
CA LEU A 618 9.27 -18.34 -74.43
C LEU A 618 10.56 -18.17 -75.23
N ASP A 619 11.72 -18.42 -74.62
CA ASP A 619 13.02 -18.38 -75.31
C ASP A 619 13.23 -19.53 -76.30
N SER A 620 12.42 -20.60 -76.19
CA SER A 620 12.39 -21.75 -77.11
C SER A 620 11.14 -21.79 -78.00
N GLU A 621 10.35 -20.72 -78.03
CA GLU A 621 9.11 -20.63 -78.81
C GLU A 621 9.38 -20.56 -80.32
N HIS A 622 8.77 -21.46 -81.08
CA HIS A 622 9.02 -21.60 -82.52
C HIS A 622 8.14 -20.69 -83.39
N TRP A 623 7.23 -19.93 -82.76
CA TRP A 623 6.31 -18.99 -83.42
C TRP A 623 5.48 -19.66 -84.53
N ARG A 624 4.93 -20.84 -84.19
CA ARG A 624 3.99 -21.61 -85.02
C ARG A 624 2.65 -21.70 -84.29
N VAL A 625 1.58 -21.95 -85.05
CA VAL A 625 0.28 -22.29 -84.47
C VAL A 625 0.45 -23.52 -83.60
N ALA A 626 0.06 -23.42 -82.33
CA ALA A 626 0.03 -24.54 -81.40
C ALA A 626 -1.28 -25.33 -81.55
N GLU A 627 -1.19 -26.63 -81.30
CA GLU A 627 -2.36 -27.44 -81.00
C GLU A 627 -2.88 -27.06 -79.60
N VAL A 628 -4.19 -26.97 -79.46
CA VAL A 628 -4.88 -26.51 -78.25
C VAL A 628 -5.56 -27.72 -77.59
N PRO A 629 -5.01 -28.25 -76.48
CA PRO A 629 -5.70 -29.20 -75.63
C PRO A 629 -7.00 -28.63 -75.05
N GLU A 630 -7.99 -29.51 -74.85
CA GLU A 630 -9.32 -29.15 -74.37
C GLU A 630 -9.31 -28.41 -73.02
N VAL A 631 -8.33 -28.69 -72.16
CA VAL A 631 -8.11 -27.97 -70.89
C VAL A 631 -8.07 -26.44 -71.08
N PHE A 632 -7.41 -25.93 -72.13
CA PHE A 632 -7.35 -24.49 -72.37
C PHE A 632 -8.66 -23.91 -72.90
N GLN A 633 -9.43 -24.71 -73.65
CA GLN A 633 -10.78 -24.34 -74.08
C GLN A 633 -11.72 -24.27 -72.88
N ARG A 634 -11.66 -25.23 -71.95
CA ARG A 634 -12.42 -25.22 -70.69
C ARG A 634 -12.11 -24.01 -69.80
N ILE A 635 -10.86 -23.57 -69.72
CA ILE A 635 -10.46 -22.33 -69.01
C ILE A 635 -11.15 -21.11 -69.63
N VAL A 636 -11.19 -21.02 -70.97
CA VAL A 636 -11.87 -19.93 -71.68
C VAL A 636 -13.39 -19.99 -71.51
N ASP A 637 -14.02 -21.14 -71.79
CA ASP A 637 -15.47 -21.30 -71.74
C ASP A 637 -16.01 -21.06 -70.33
N GLY A 638 -15.30 -21.55 -69.31
CA GLY A 638 -15.59 -21.27 -67.91
C GLY A 638 -15.47 -19.78 -67.57
N CYS A 639 -14.47 -19.09 -68.11
CA CYS A 639 -14.29 -17.66 -67.92
C CYS A 639 -15.36 -16.83 -68.63
N ASP A 640 -15.73 -17.19 -69.87
CA ASP A 640 -16.78 -16.51 -70.63
C ASP A 640 -18.18 -16.73 -69.98
N ALA A 641 -18.41 -17.88 -69.33
CA ALA A 641 -19.64 -18.19 -68.60
C ALA A 641 -19.71 -17.56 -67.19
N SER A 642 -18.62 -17.56 -66.42
CA SER A 642 -18.62 -17.10 -65.02
C SER A 642 -18.06 -15.70 -64.79
N GLY A 643 -17.40 -15.10 -65.79
CA GLY A 643 -16.68 -13.84 -65.66
C GLY A 643 -15.46 -13.88 -64.73
N ARG A 644 -14.94 -15.08 -64.41
CA ARG A 644 -13.80 -15.30 -63.49
C ARG A 644 -12.82 -16.30 -64.10
N LEU A 645 -11.53 -16.02 -64.01
CA LEU A 645 -10.50 -16.83 -64.68
C LEU A 645 -9.98 -17.91 -63.73
N ARG A 646 -10.14 -19.20 -64.07
CA ARG A 646 -9.81 -20.34 -63.18
C ARG A 646 -9.07 -21.43 -63.93
N ASP A 647 -8.09 -22.07 -63.30
CA ASP A 647 -7.41 -23.22 -63.89
C ASP A 647 -8.27 -24.47 -63.72
N MET A 648 -8.62 -25.13 -64.83
CA MET A 648 -9.44 -26.35 -64.85
C MET A 648 -8.61 -27.62 -65.08
N SER A 649 -7.28 -27.54 -65.01
CA SER A 649 -6.37 -28.67 -65.24
C SER A 649 -6.51 -29.84 -64.26
N SER A 650 -7.19 -29.65 -63.12
CA SER A 650 -7.43 -30.69 -62.10
C SER A 650 -8.86 -31.26 -62.09
N ALA A 651 -9.80 -30.63 -62.80
CA ALA A 651 -11.18 -31.11 -62.88
C ALA A 651 -11.29 -32.13 -64.02
N ASP A 652 -11.56 -33.38 -63.67
CA ASP A 652 -11.83 -34.50 -64.58
C ASP A 652 -10.77 -34.73 -65.68
N ALA A 653 -9.74 -35.52 -65.32
CA ALA A 653 -8.82 -36.17 -66.26
C ALA A 653 -9.37 -37.52 -66.79
N SER A 654 -10.70 -37.71 -66.75
CA SER A 654 -11.38 -38.99 -66.93
C SER A 654 -11.97 -39.25 -68.33
N ASP A 655 -11.93 -38.26 -69.24
CA ASP A 655 -12.41 -38.43 -70.63
C ASP A 655 -11.64 -37.54 -71.63
N ASP A 656 -10.31 -37.57 -71.58
CA ASP A 656 -9.41 -36.78 -72.45
C ASP A 656 -9.28 -37.43 -73.85
N SER A 657 -10.44 -37.65 -74.51
CA SER A 657 -10.58 -38.37 -75.78
C SER A 657 -10.80 -37.45 -77.01
N SER A 658 -10.84 -36.14 -76.80
CA SER A 658 -11.03 -35.16 -77.87
C SER A 658 -9.75 -34.86 -78.65
N VAL A 659 -9.89 -34.53 -79.94
CA VAL A 659 -8.75 -34.22 -80.82
C VAL A 659 -8.32 -32.77 -80.61
N PRO A 660 -7.03 -32.48 -80.34
CA PRO A 660 -6.54 -31.12 -80.18
C PRO A 660 -6.85 -30.25 -81.40
N LEU A 661 -7.44 -29.07 -81.16
CA LEU A 661 -7.80 -28.14 -82.24
C LEU A 661 -6.63 -27.18 -82.54
N PRO A 662 -6.45 -26.73 -83.78
CA PRO A 662 -5.40 -25.77 -84.14
C PRO A 662 -5.76 -24.31 -83.78
N TYR A 663 -6.83 -24.08 -83.03
CA TYR A 663 -7.29 -22.76 -82.59
C TYR A 663 -8.03 -22.86 -81.25
N LEU A 664 -8.00 -21.76 -80.50
CA LEU A 664 -8.82 -21.52 -79.31
C LEU A 664 -10.07 -20.74 -79.73
N MET A 665 -11.26 -21.15 -79.32
CA MET A 665 -12.49 -20.39 -79.51
C MET A 665 -12.68 -19.43 -78.34
N VAL A 666 -12.92 -18.14 -78.60
CA VAL A 666 -13.28 -17.16 -77.56
C VAL A 666 -14.56 -16.44 -78.01
N GLY A 667 -15.67 -16.66 -77.31
CA GLY A 667 -17.01 -16.31 -77.80
C GLY A 667 -17.30 -16.88 -79.19
N GLN A 668 -17.30 -16.02 -80.22
CA GLN A 668 -17.55 -16.41 -81.63
C GLN A 668 -16.28 -16.34 -82.51
N GLU A 669 -15.12 -16.05 -81.92
CA GLU A 669 -13.91 -15.69 -82.66
C GLU A 669 -12.81 -16.76 -82.50
N ARG A 670 -12.11 -17.10 -83.59
CA ARG A 670 -11.01 -18.08 -83.59
C ARG A 670 -9.68 -17.40 -83.29
N TYR A 671 -8.97 -17.88 -82.30
CA TYR A 671 -7.63 -17.42 -81.91
C TYR A 671 -6.58 -18.49 -82.24
N PHE A 672 -5.82 -18.24 -83.30
CA PHE A 672 -4.66 -19.05 -83.67
C PHE A 672 -3.43 -18.47 -82.97
N VAL A 673 -2.88 -19.23 -82.02
CA VAL A 673 -1.88 -18.72 -81.07
C VAL A 673 -0.74 -19.72 -80.84
N VAL A 674 0.31 -19.28 -80.14
CA VAL A 674 1.49 -20.09 -79.81
C VAL A 674 1.37 -20.69 -78.41
N GLY A 675 2.08 -21.79 -78.13
CA GLY A 675 1.91 -22.57 -76.89
C GLY A 675 2.24 -21.78 -75.62
N THR A 676 3.22 -20.88 -75.69
CA THR A 676 3.59 -20.00 -74.57
C THR A 676 2.50 -19.02 -74.15
N SER A 677 1.62 -18.62 -75.08
CA SER A 677 0.48 -17.75 -74.75
C SER A 677 -0.64 -18.50 -74.03
N LEU A 678 -0.89 -19.77 -74.39
CA LEU A 678 -1.82 -20.65 -73.68
C LEU A 678 -1.32 -20.93 -72.25
N LEU A 679 -0.02 -21.18 -72.11
CA LEU A 679 0.62 -21.35 -70.81
C LEU A 679 0.50 -20.08 -69.94
N LEU A 680 0.69 -18.88 -70.51
CA LEU A 680 0.49 -17.64 -69.78
C LEU A 680 -0.97 -17.44 -69.34
N LEU A 681 -1.94 -17.76 -70.21
CA LEU A 681 -3.36 -17.71 -69.85
C LEU A 681 -3.69 -18.65 -68.68
N GLN A 682 -3.15 -19.87 -68.69
CA GLN A 682 -3.25 -20.80 -67.56
C GLN A 682 -2.57 -20.24 -66.30
N MET A 683 -1.38 -19.65 -66.41
CA MET A 683 -0.72 -19.02 -65.27
C MET A 683 -1.58 -17.89 -64.68
N MET A 684 -2.15 -17.01 -65.52
CA MET A 684 -3.09 -15.97 -65.07
C MET A 684 -4.27 -16.57 -64.29
N ALA A 685 -4.84 -17.67 -64.79
CA ALA A 685 -5.93 -18.39 -64.14
C ALA A 685 -5.53 -18.96 -62.76
N GLN A 686 -4.31 -19.47 -62.63
CA GLN A 686 -3.75 -19.92 -61.34
C GLN A 686 -3.54 -18.76 -60.35
N TYR A 687 -3.20 -17.55 -60.82
CA TYR A 687 -3.12 -16.37 -59.93
C TYR A 687 -4.49 -15.97 -59.39
N CYS A 688 -5.52 -15.94 -60.25
CA CYS A 688 -6.91 -15.67 -59.84
C CYS A 688 -7.47 -16.77 -58.92
N GLN A 689 -7.07 -18.03 -59.11
CA GLN A 689 -7.41 -19.13 -58.21
C GLN A 689 -6.79 -18.93 -56.82
N THR A 690 -5.48 -18.70 -56.74
CA THR A 690 -4.77 -18.45 -55.47
C THR A 690 -5.30 -17.19 -54.76
N LEU A 691 -5.75 -16.17 -55.49
CA LEU A 691 -6.33 -14.96 -54.91
C LEU A 691 -7.65 -15.22 -54.15
N GLU A 692 -8.59 -15.97 -54.73
CA GLU A 692 -9.84 -16.34 -54.05
C GLU A 692 -9.57 -17.19 -52.80
N GLN A 693 -8.59 -18.08 -52.89
CA GLN A 693 -8.19 -18.97 -51.82
C GLN A 693 -7.44 -18.26 -50.68
N ILE A 694 -6.61 -17.25 -50.99
CA ILE A 694 -5.82 -16.48 -50.01
C ILE A 694 -5.91 -14.97 -50.30
N PRO A 695 -7.02 -14.30 -49.94
CA PRO A 695 -7.21 -12.88 -50.22
C PRO A 695 -6.20 -11.94 -49.53
N SER A 696 -5.57 -12.36 -48.43
CA SER A 696 -4.56 -11.56 -47.72
C SER A 696 -3.32 -11.24 -48.56
N LEU A 697 -3.06 -12.02 -49.61
CA LEU A 697 -1.94 -11.83 -50.54
C LEU A 697 -2.25 -10.91 -51.74
N VAL A 698 -3.46 -10.33 -51.83
CA VAL A 698 -3.94 -9.60 -53.03
C VAL A 698 -2.93 -8.60 -53.61
N GLY A 699 -2.34 -7.74 -52.77
CA GLY A 699 -1.37 -6.73 -53.22
C GLY A 699 -0.05 -7.33 -53.72
N GLU A 700 0.39 -8.45 -53.14
CA GLU A 700 1.63 -9.12 -53.56
C GLU A 700 1.42 -9.93 -54.85
N LEU A 701 0.31 -10.67 -54.95
CA LEU A 701 -0.06 -11.44 -56.14
C LEU A 701 -0.30 -10.52 -57.34
N LEU A 702 -0.90 -9.33 -57.13
CA LEU A 702 -1.09 -8.31 -58.15
C LEU A 702 0.24 -7.90 -58.79
N ILE A 703 1.22 -7.52 -57.96
CA ILE A 703 2.53 -7.06 -58.44
C ILE A 703 3.23 -8.19 -59.20
N LYS A 704 3.21 -9.42 -58.68
CA LYS A 704 3.82 -10.60 -59.31
C LYS A 704 3.13 -11.00 -60.62
N LEU A 705 1.80 -10.90 -60.72
CA LEU A 705 1.07 -11.16 -61.98
C LEU A 705 1.38 -10.09 -63.03
N VAL A 706 1.40 -8.80 -62.63
CA VAL A 706 1.82 -7.69 -63.50
C VAL A 706 3.27 -7.88 -63.98
N GLU A 707 4.18 -8.30 -63.11
CA GLU A 707 5.56 -8.60 -63.50
C GLU A 707 5.63 -9.73 -64.54
N LEU A 708 4.88 -10.81 -64.34
CA LEU A 708 4.80 -11.92 -65.30
C LEU A 708 4.29 -11.46 -66.68
N LEU A 709 3.23 -10.64 -66.71
CA LEU A 709 2.65 -10.07 -67.92
C LEU A 709 3.65 -9.12 -68.63
N LYS A 710 4.40 -8.30 -67.88
CA LYS A 710 5.45 -7.43 -68.45
C LYS A 710 6.59 -8.23 -69.06
N ASN A 711 7.02 -9.30 -68.38
CA ASN A 711 8.09 -10.16 -68.85
C ASN A 711 7.71 -10.84 -70.17
N PHE A 712 6.48 -11.35 -70.32
CA PHE A 712 6.00 -11.87 -71.60
C PHE A 712 5.97 -10.82 -72.71
N ASN A 713 5.43 -9.63 -72.44
CA ASN A 713 5.30 -8.57 -73.44
C ASN A 713 6.66 -8.08 -73.95
N SER A 714 7.54 -7.70 -73.01
CA SER A 714 8.89 -7.22 -73.29
C SER A 714 9.72 -8.28 -74.02
N ARG A 715 9.65 -9.54 -73.59
CA ARG A 715 10.39 -10.62 -74.24
C ARG A 715 9.84 -10.96 -75.62
N THR A 716 8.52 -10.93 -75.82
CA THR A 716 7.90 -11.06 -77.15
C THR A 716 8.38 -9.95 -78.09
N CYS A 717 8.44 -8.70 -77.62
CA CYS A 717 8.98 -7.57 -78.40
C CYS A 717 10.44 -7.83 -78.82
N GLN A 718 11.30 -8.25 -77.88
CA GLN A 718 12.71 -8.58 -78.17
C GLN A 718 12.86 -9.74 -79.16
N LEU A 719 12.05 -10.80 -79.03
CA LEU A 719 12.13 -11.98 -79.89
C LEU A 719 11.66 -11.69 -81.32
N ILE A 720 10.59 -10.90 -81.48
CA ILE A 720 9.93 -10.64 -82.76
C ILE A 720 10.38 -9.34 -83.43
N LEU A 721 10.22 -8.19 -82.76
CA LEU A 721 10.59 -6.89 -83.31
C LEU A 721 12.10 -6.64 -83.19
N GLY A 722 12.71 -7.06 -82.07
CA GLY A 722 14.16 -7.08 -81.87
C GLY A 722 14.89 -8.23 -82.57
N ALA A 723 14.16 -9.10 -83.27
CA ALA A 723 14.66 -10.26 -84.02
C ALA A 723 15.48 -11.29 -83.20
N GLY A 724 15.36 -11.31 -81.87
CA GLY A 724 16.06 -12.26 -80.99
C GLY A 724 15.77 -13.73 -81.28
N ALA A 725 14.58 -14.05 -81.81
CA ALA A 725 14.21 -15.42 -82.17
C ALA A 725 15.04 -16.00 -83.35
N LEU A 726 15.72 -15.14 -84.14
CA LEU A 726 16.68 -15.61 -85.15
C LEU A 726 17.91 -16.28 -84.50
N GLN A 727 18.37 -15.74 -83.36
CA GLN A 727 19.57 -16.23 -82.67
C GLN A 727 19.26 -17.37 -81.69
N LEU A 728 18.17 -17.26 -80.92
CA LEU A 728 17.83 -18.22 -79.86
C LEU A 728 17.18 -19.51 -80.40
N VAL A 729 16.29 -19.37 -81.39
CA VAL A 729 15.48 -20.49 -81.92
C VAL A 729 15.96 -20.92 -83.32
N GLY A 730 16.93 -20.21 -83.90
CA GLY A 730 17.49 -20.53 -85.23
C GLY A 730 16.52 -20.26 -86.39
N LEU A 731 15.53 -19.38 -86.21
CA LEU A 731 14.67 -18.94 -87.31
C LEU A 731 15.52 -18.22 -88.37
N LYS A 732 15.30 -18.54 -89.65
CA LYS A 732 16.06 -17.91 -90.76
C LYS A 732 15.64 -16.46 -91.01
N THR A 733 14.36 -16.16 -90.83
CA THR A 733 13.75 -14.83 -91.01
C THR A 733 12.51 -14.70 -90.13
N ILE A 734 12.23 -13.49 -89.61
CA ILE A 734 10.93 -13.19 -88.98
C ILE A 734 9.94 -12.92 -90.11
N SER A 735 8.95 -13.80 -90.27
CA SER A 735 7.96 -13.72 -91.36
C SER A 735 6.74 -12.85 -90.99
N VAL A 736 5.97 -12.44 -91.99
CA VAL A 736 4.64 -11.83 -91.83
C VAL A 736 3.74 -12.70 -90.96
N ARG A 737 3.80 -14.03 -91.12
CA ARG A 737 3.03 -14.99 -90.33
C ARG A 737 3.47 -15.01 -88.85
N ASN A 738 4.77 -14.83 -88.58
CA ASN A 738 5.28 -14.76 -87.21
C ASN A 738 4.81 -13.49 -86.50
N LEU A 739 4.85 -12.34 -87.20
CA LEU A 739 4.32 -11.06 -86.73
C LEU A 739 2.80 -11.14 -86.45
N ALA A 740 2.05 -11.78 -87.35
CA ALA A 740 0.62 -12.00 -87.18
C ALA A 740 0.30 -12.87 -85.96
N LEU A 741 1.02 -14.00 -85.78
CA LEU A 741 0.88 -14.85 -84.60
C LEU A 741 1.22 -14.10 -83.31
N ALA A 742 2.32 -13.34 -83.28
CA ALA A 742 2.71 -12.55 -82.12
C ALA A 742 1.63 -11.50 -81.74
N SER A 743 1.14 -10.73 -82.73
CA SER A 743 0.01 -9.82 -82.53
C SER A 743 -1.21 -10.55 -81.98
N ARG A 744 -1.55 -11.73 -82.53
CA ARG A 744 -2.73 -12.50 -82.11
C ARG A 744 -2.61 -13.06 -80.69
N CYS A 745 -1.42 -13.46 -80.28
CA CYS A 745 -1.14 -13.90 -78.91
C CYS A 745 -1.25 -12.75 -77.91
N LEU A 746 -0.72 -11.57 -78.26
CA LEU A 746 -0.87 -10.36 -77.44
C LEU A 746 -2.34 -9.93 -77.34
N GLN A 747 -3.11 -10.00 -78.43
CA GLN A 747 -4.56 -9.74 -78.42
C GLN A 747 -5.33 -10.71 -77.50
N LEU A 748 -4.95 -12.00 -77.46
CA LEU A 748 -5.56 -12.97 -76.55
C LEU A 748 -5.32 -12.59 -75.09
N ILE A 749 -4.06 -12.33 -74.70
CA ILE A 749 -3.71 -11.97 -73.32
C ILE A 749 -4.33 -10.62 -72.93
N ALA A 750 -4.29 -9.63 -73.82
CA ALA A 750 -4.93 -8.32 -73.61
C ALA A 750 -6.42 -8.44 -73.30
N ARG A 751 -7.13 -9.41 -73.90
CA ARG A 751 -8.56 -9.65 -73.62
C ARG A 751 -8.83 -10.14 -72.19
N TYR A 752 -7.91 -10.90 -71.59
CA TYR A 752 -8.08 -11.46 -70.24
C TYR A 752 -7.44 -10.61 -69.12
N ILE A 753 -6.58 -9.64 -69.44
CA ILE A 753 -6.02 -8.69 -68.46
C ILE A 753 -7.14 -7.93 -67.70
N PRO A 754 -8.18 -7.35 -68.35
CA PRO A 754 -9.29 -6.68 -67.65
C PRO A 754 -10.13 -7.61 -66.77
N VAL A 755 -10.23 -8.90 -67.11
CA VAL A 755 -10.95 -9.90 -66.31
C VAL A 755 -10.21 -10.13 -64.99
N ALA A 756 -8.90 -10.41 -65.07
CA ALA A 756 -8.06 -10.54 -63.89
C ALA A 756 -8.05 -9.23 -63.07
N GLN A 757 -7.93 -8.07 -63.71
CA GLN A 757 -7.95 -6.77 -63.04
C GLN A 757 -9.21 -6.58 -62.18
N LYS A 758 -10.40 -6.83 -62.74
CA LYS A 758 -11.68 -6.68 -62.02
C LYS A 758 -11.79 -7.63 -60.82
N GLU A 759 -11.21 -8.82 -60.93
CA GLU A 759 -11.16 -9.79 -59.85
C GLU A 759 -10.22 -9.35 -58.72
N PHE A 760 -9.01 -8.87 -59.07
CA PHE A 760 -8.09 -8.27 -58.11
C PHE A 760 -8.66 -7.02 -57.43
N GLU A 761 -9.39 -6.16 -58.16
CA GLU A 761 -10.07 -4.98 -57.62
C GLU A 761 -11.10 -5.33 -56.54
N HIS A 762 -11.79 -6.47 -56.66
CA HIS A 762 -12.81 -6.90 -55.70
C HIS A 762 -12.25 -7.30 -54.32
N TYR A 763 -11.05 -7.88 -54.28
CA TYR A 763 -10.39 -8.32 -53.04
C TYR A 763 -9.44 -7.28 -52.44
N LEU A 764 -9.20 -6.16 -53.14
CA LEU A 764 -8.21 -5.16 -52.74
C LEU A 764 -8.81 -4.19 -51.70
N PRO A 765 -8.17 -4.00 -50.53
CA PRO A 765 -8.62 -3.00 -49.56
C PRO A 765 -8.37 -1.57 -50.07
N ASP A 766 -9.24 -0.62 -49.70
CA ASP A 766 -9.26 0.77 -50.18
C ASP A 766 -7.89 1.48 -50.09
N ASN A 767 -7.10 1.16 -49.05
CA ASN A 767 -5.78 1.72 -48.78
C ASN A 767 -4.70 1.30 -49.81
N GLN A 768 -4.96 0.29 -50.64
CA GLN A 768 -4.05 -0.21 -51.69
C GLN A 768 -4.61 -0.01 -53.10
N SER A 769 -5.76 0.66 -53.27
CA SER A 769 -6.41 1.00 -54.54
C SER A 769 -5.47 1.56 -55.61
N ASN A 770 -4.43 2.30 -55.21
CA ASN A 770 -3.40 2.83 -56.09
C ASN A 770 -2.61 1.75 -56.87
N LEU A 771 -2.57 0.49 -56.43
CA LEU A 771 -1.91 -0.60 -57.12
C LEU A 771 -2.58 -0.96 -58.46
N MET A 772 -3.89 -0.69 -58.62
CA MET A 772 -4.63 -0.94 -59.87
C MET A 772 -3.99 -0.25 -61.10
N ARG A 773 -3.29 0.88 -60.91
CA ARG A 773 -2.52 1.56 -61.98
C ARG A 773 -1.56 0.63 -62.73
N HIS A 774 -1.06 -0.41 -62.07
CA HIS A 774 -0.10 -1.35 -62.63
C HIS A 774 -0.75 -2.30 -63.66
N PHE A 775 -2.03 -2.66 -63.48
CA PHE A 775 -2.82 -3.36 -64.51
C PHE A 775 -3.12 -2.46 -65.69
N TYR A 776 -3.61 -1.23 -65.47
CA TYR A 776 -3.89 -0.28 -66.55
C TYR A 776 -2.65 0.01 -67.41
N GLN A 777 -1.47 0.19 -66.79
CA GLN A 777 -0.23 0.38 -67.51
C GLN A 777 0.13 -0.87 -68.34
N VAL A 778 0.04 -2.07 -67.77
CA VAL A 778 0.31 -3.33 -68.50
C VAL A 778 -0.65 -3.52 -69.66
N PHE A 779 -1.94 -3.29 -69.46
CA PHE A 779 -2.93 -3.39 -70.54
C PHE A 779 -2.55 -2.48 -71.70
N LYS A 780 -2.21 -1.22 -71.41
CA LYS A 780 -1.72 -0.27 -72.42
C LYS A 780 -0.41 -0.72 -73.06
N ASP A 781 0.56 -1.24 -72.28
CA ASP A 781 1.83 -1.75 -72.81
C ASP A 781 1.60 -2.87 -73.86
N TYR A 782 0.52 -3.66 -73.73
CA TYR A 782 0.11 -4.66 -74.73
C TYR A 782 -0.57 -4.02 -75.95
N GLU A 783 -1.48 -3.06 -75.75
CA GLU A 783 -2.14 -2.34 -76.86
C GLU A 783 -1.14 -1.57 -77.74
N ASP A 784 -0.19 -0.88 -77.12
CA ASP A 784 0.88 -0.14 -77.82
C ASP A 784 1.76 -1.12 -78.62
N HIS A 785 2.14 -2.27 -78.06
CA HIS A 785 2.93 -3.29 -78.78
C HIS A 785 2.16 -3.97 -79.93
N ILE A 786 0.85 -4.21 -79.78
CA ILE A 786 -0.01 -4.68 -80.89
C ILE A 786 -0.03 -3.65 -82.03
N GLN A 787 -0.07 -2.36 -81.71
CA GLN A 787 0.03 -1.28 -82.69
C GLN A 787 1.43 -1.22 -83.35
N GLU A 788 2.51 -1.39 -82.59
CA GLU A 788 3.88 -1.48 -83.14
C GLU A 788 4.04 -2.62 -84.15
N ILE A 789 3.53 -3.82 -83.84
CA ILE A 789 3.53 -4.96 -84.78
C ILE A 789 2.68 -4.65 -86.01
N THR A 790 1.54 -3.98 -85.84
CA THR A 790 0.67 -3.53 -86.94
C THR A 790 1.39 -2.54 -87.86
N ILE A 791 2.10 -1.56 -87.29
CA ILE A 791 2.95 -0.61 -88.04
C ILE A 791 4.10 -1.36 -88.73
N LYS A 792 4.71 -2.35 -88.06
CA LYS A 792 5.79 -3.15 -88.65
C LYS A 792 5.31 -3.94 -89.86
N LEU A 793 4.14 -4.59 -89.78
CA LEU A 793 3.49 -5.29 -90.89
C LEU A 793 3.27 -4.37 -92.10
N LEU A 794 2.75 -3.15 -91.87
CA LEU A 794 2.58 -2.15 -92.92
C LEU A 794 3.92 -1.72 -93.53
N SER A 795 4.94 -1.46 -92.70
CA SER A 795 6.28 -1.03 -93.18
C SER A 795 6.96 -2.07 -94.09
N VAL A 796 6.71 -3.36 -93.88
CA VAL A 796 7.21 -4.45 -94.75
C VAL A 796 6.59 -4.35 -96.14
N MET A 797 5.27 -4.14 -96.21
CA MET A 797 4.58 -4.02 -97.50
C MET A 797 4.89 -2.69 -98.20
N GLU A 798 5.01 -1.59 -97.44
CA GLU A 798 5.43 -0.27 -97.92
C GLU A 798 6.82 -0.34 -98.58
N HIS A 799 7.80 -0.96 -97.92
CA HIS A 799 9.14 -1.13 -98.49
C HIS A 799 9.12 -1.92 -99.82
N HIS A 800 8.30 -2.98 -99.90
CA HIS A 800 8.12 -3.73 -101.14
C HIS A 800 7.45 -2.90 -102.25
N ILE A 801 6.38 -2.16 -101.93
CA ILE A 801 5.66 -1.28 -102.85
C ILE A 801 6.60 -0.21 -103.41
N THR A 802 7.25 0.58 -102.54
CA THR A 802 8.12 1.68 -102.94
C THR A 802 9.32 1.20 -103.74
N THR A 803 9.91 0.05 -103.38
CA THR A 803 11.03 -0.55 -104.13
C THR A 803 10.62 -1.00 -105.54
N CYS A 804 9.39 -1.51 -105.72
CA CYS A 804 8.88 -1.91 -107.03
C CYS A 804 8.48 -0.70 -107.90
N ILE A 805 7.86 0.32 -107.29
CA ILE A 805 7.43 1.54 -107.97
C ILE A 805 8.63 2.42 -108.38
N ALA A 806 9.65 2.55 -107.55
CA ALA A 806 10.87 3.31 -107.89
C ALA A 806 11.65 2.72 -109.08
N LYS A 807 11.45 1.42 -109.36
CA LYS A 807 12.06 0.69 -110.49
C LYS A 807 11.11 0.53 -111.69
N TRP A 808 9.90 1.05 -111.61
CA TRP A 808 8.89 0.90 -112.65
C TRP A 808 9.12 1.89 -113.80
N ASP A 809 9.19 1.35 -115.02
CA ASP A 809 9.13 2.09 -116.28
C ASP A 809 7.85 1.63 -117.02
N PHE A 810 7.17 2.57 -117.67
CA PHE A 810 5.94 2.34 -118.43
C PHE A 810 6.19 1.73 -119.82
N LYS A 811 7.46 1.61 -120.24
CA LYS A 811 7.87 1.01 -121.52
C LYS A 811 7.95 -0.52 -121.42
N GLY A 812 6.82 -1.22 -121.57
CA GLY A 812 6.81 -2.68 -121.55
C GLY A 812 5.46 -3.32 -121.85
N THR A 813 5.40 -4.63 -121.67
CA THR A 813 4.13 -5.38 -121.68
C THR A 813 3.33 -5.09 -120.42
N VAL A 814 2.07 -4.70 -120.57
CA VAL A 814 1.11 -4.63 -119.45
C VAL A 814 0.60 -6.04 -119.13
N PRO A 815 0.56 -6.48 -117.85
CA PRO A 815 1.05 -5.78 -116.66
C PRO A 815 2.58 -5.87 -116.52
N SER A 816 3.19 -4.77 -116.10
CA SER A 816 4.64 -4.62 -115.96
C SER A 816 5.24 -5.57 -114.91
N PRO A 817 6.54 -5.93 -115.02
CA PRO A 817 7.20 -6.77 -114.02
C PRO A 817 7.10 -6.24 -112.57
N SER A 818 7.12 -4.91 -112.39
CA SER A 818 6.92 -4.27 -111.08
C SER A 818 5.52 -4.51 -110.52
N PHE A 819 4.46 -4.30 -111.32
CA PHE A 819 3.08 -4.54 -110.87
C PHE A 819 2.80 -6.04 -110.65
N GLN A 820 3.36 -6.92 -111.48
CA GLN A 820 3.33 -8.37 -111.25
C GLN A 820 3.99 -8.75 -109.91
N GLN A 821 5.13 -8.14 -109.57
CA GLN A 821 5.79 -8.35 -108.28
C GLN A 821 4.93 -7.82 -107.12
N ILE A 822 4.38 -6.60 -107.21
CA ILE A 822 3.48 -6.05 -106.18
C ILE A 822 2.29 -6.99 -105.94
N GLY A 823 1.61 -7.44 -107.01
CA GLY A 823 0.49 -8.39 -106.90
C GLY A 823 0.89 -9.78 -106.36
N LYS A 824 2.15 -10.19 -106.52
CA LYS A 824 2.70 -11.42 -105.91
C LYS A 824 3.02 -11.22 -104.42
N HIS A 825 3.54 -10.05 -104.03
CA HIS A 825 3.81 -9.71 -102.64
C HIS A 825 2.52 -9.50 -101.83
N LEU A 826 1.49 -8.85 -102.41
CA LEU A 826 0.17 -8.69 -101.78
C LEU A 826 -0.50 -10.06 -101.50
N ARG A 827 -0.47 -10.99 -102.45
CA ARG A 827 -0.99 -12.36 -102.23
C ARG A 827 -0.23 -13.09 -101.11
N LYS A 828 1.11 -13.05 -101.11
CA LYS A 828 1.92 -13.62 -100.02
C LYS A 828 1.69 -12.94 -98.67
N PHE A 829 1.40 -11.65 -98.64
CA PHE A 829 1.04 -10.93 -97.43
C PHE A 829 -0.33 -11.41 -96.91
N HIS A 830 -1.32 -11.56 -97.79
CA HIS A 830 -2.64 -12.13 -97.46
C HIS A 830 -2.55 -13.59 -96.95
N GLU A 831 -1.81 -14.45 -97.64
CA GLU A 831 -1.51 -15.84 -97.22
C GLU A 831 -0.85 -15.91 -95.83
N GLY A 832 -0.09 -14.89 -95.44
CA GLY A 832 0.51 -14.77 -94.12
C GLY A 832 -0.46 -14.38 -93.00
N LEU A 833 -1.68 -13.91 -93.33
CA LEU A 833 -2.64 -13.33 -92.39
C LEU A 833 -3.98 -14.08 -92.29
N VAL A 834 -4.48 -14.65 -93.40
CA VAL A 834 -5.87 -15.11 -93.54
C VAL A 834 -6.27 -16.25 -92.59
N ASP A 835 -5.29 -17.01 -92.09
CA ASP A 835 -5.53 -18.09 -91.10
C ASP A 835 -5.36 -17.65 -89.64
N ILE A 836 -5.04 -16.38 -89.36
CA ILE A 836 -4.58 -15.94 -88.02
C ILE A 836 -5.36 -14.73 -87.52
N LEU A 837 -5.54 -13.73 -88.38
CA LEU A 837 -6.24 -12.49 -88.04
C LEU A 837 -7.69 -12.52 -88.55
N PRO A 838 -8.65 -11.89 -87.83
CA PRO A 838 -10.01 -11.71 -88.33
C PRO A 838 -10.05 -10.91 -89.64
N ASN A 839 -10.99 -11.26 -90.53
CA ASN A 839 -11.15 -10.60 -91.84
C ASN A 839 -11.28 -9.07 -91.75
N ASP A 840 -11.92 -8.53 -90.70
CA ASP A 840 -12.01 -7.08 -90.44
C ASP A 840 -10.63 -6.43 -90.19
N GLN A 841 -9.75 -7.08 -89.41
CA GLN A 841 -8.40 -6.59 -89.17
C GLN A 841 -7.55 -6.66 -90.45
N ILE A 842 -7.69 -7.74 -91.22
CA ILE A 842 -7.00 -7.89 -92.53
C ILE A 842 -7.48 -6.82 -93.50
N GLN A 843 -8.80 -6.59 -93.59
CA GLN A 843 -9.37 -5.55 -94.43
C GLN A 843 -8.83 -4.15 -94.06
N LYS A 844 -8.79 -3.81 -92.76
CA LYS A 844 -8.21 -2.55 -92.26
C LYS A 844 -6.72 -2.40 -92.59
N LEU A 845 -5.94 -3.48 -92.51
CA LEU A 845 -4.53 -3.50 -92.96
C LEU A 845 -4.43 -3.23 -94.47
N PHE A 846 -5.22 -3.92 -95.28
CA PHE A 846 -5.19 -3.77 -96.73
C PHE A 846 -5.69 -2.41 -97.23
N PHE A 847 -6.63 -1.76 -96.53
CA PHE A 847 -6.98 -0.36 -96.79
C PHE A 847 -5.75 0.57 -96.62
N ARG A 848 -5.00 0.43 -95.52
CA ARG A 848 -3.77 1.23 -95.30
C ARG A 848 -2.66 0.92 -96.32
N VAL A 849 -2.47 -0.36 -96.67
CA VAL A 849 -1.55 -0.78 -97.75
C VAL A 849 -1.97 -0.19 -99.10
N HIS A 850 -3.26 -0.09 -99.37
CA HIS A 850 -3.79 0.51 -100.59
C HIS A 850 -3.55 2.03 -100.63
N ASP A 851 -3.73 2.74 -99.51
CA ASP A 851 -3.41 4.16 -99.42
C ASP A 851 -1.90 4.44 -99.56
N GLN A 852 -1.04 3.60 -98.97
CA GLN A 852 0.41 3.62 -99.19
C GLN A 852 0.76 3.43 -100.67
N PHE A 853 0.14 2.47 -101.35
CA PHE A 853 0.32 2.26 -102.78
C PHE A 853 -0.12 3.47 -103.62
N LYS A 854 -1.30 4.04 -103.34
CA LYS A 854 -1.77 5.27 -104.01
C LYS A 854 -0.81 6.44 -103.80
N ALA A 855 -0.25 6.60 -102.60
CA ALA A 855 0.73 7.64 -102.30
C ALA A 855 2.04 7.47 -103.10
N ALA A 856 2.64 6.28 -103.07
CA ALA A 856 3.88 5.98 -103.79
C ALA A 856 3.69 6.09 -105.32
N LEU A 857 2.57 5.58 -105.86
CA LEU A 857 2.25 5.70 -107.29
C LEU A 857 2.06 7.17 -107.70
N ARG A 858 1.34 7.97 -106.89
CA ARG A 858 1.15 9.42 -107.13
C ARG A 858 2.48 10.17 -107.20
N GLU A 859 3.42 9.84 -106.32
CA GLU A 859 4.75 10.46 -106.30
C GLU A 859 5.56 10.10 -107.55
N GLN A 860 5.58 8.81 -107.93
CA GLN A 860 6.26 8.36 -109.14
C GLN A 860 5.65 8.93 -110.43
N LEU A 861 4.32 9.07 -110.50
CA LEU A 861 3.64 9.69 -111.64
C LEU A 861 3.99 11.18 -111.78
N ARG A 862 4.15 11.90 -110.66
CA ARG A 862 4.66 13.29 -110.66
C ARG A 862 6.12 13.34 -111.10
N ALA A 863 6.97 12.44 -110.61
CA ALA A 863 8.39 12.37 -110.97
C ALA A 863 8.61 12.09 -112.47
N MET A 864 7.75 11.26 -113.08
CA MET A 864 7.76 10.98 -114.51
C MET A 864 7.00 12.01 -115.37
N GLY A 865 6.36 13.02 -114.76
CA GLY A 865 5.61 14.07 -115.46
C GLY A 865 4.33 13.60 -116.16
N ILE A 866 3.80 12.42 -115.80
CA ILE A 866 2.63 11.83 -116.45
C ILE A 866 1.36 12.55 -115.96
N THR A 867 0.65 13.20 -116.88
CA THR A 867 -0.61 13.91 -116.61
C THR A 867 -1.79 13.25 -117.32
N PRO A 868 -3.04 13.44 -116.85
CA PRO A 868 -4.24 12.93 -117.53
C PRO A 868 -4.49 13.45 -118.95
N HIS A 869 -3.65 14.37 -119.45
CA HIS A 869 -3.75 14.94 -120.80
C HIS A 869 -3.01 14.11 -121.86
N ASP A 870 -2.07 13.24 -121.49
CA ASP A 870 -1.44 12.30 -122.41
C ASP A 870 -2.25 10.99 -122.44
N ALA A 871 -3.18 10.89 -123.39
CA ALA A 871 -4.13 9.80 -123.48
C ALA A 871 -3.48 8.41 -123.64
N VAL A 872 -2.28 8.31 -124.23
CA VAL A 872 -1.63 7.02 -124.50
C VAL A 872 -0.91 6.52 -123.25
N THR A 873 -0.09 7.35 -122.61
CA THR A 873 0.60 6.95 -121.38
C THR A 873 -0.39 6.81 -120.22
N TYR A 874 -1.36 7.71 -120.09
CA TYR A 874 -2.42 7.58 -119.09
C TYR A 874 -3.27 6.31 -119.28
N GLY A 875 -3.56 5.92 -120.54
CA GLY A 875 -4.24 4.66 -120.86
C GLY A 875 -3.46 3.43 -120.39
N MET A 876 -2.14 3.40 -120.59
CA MET A 876 -1.27 2.32 -120.11
C MET A 876 -1.24 2.26 -118.57
N VAL A 877 -1.09 3.39 -117.89
CA VAL A 877 -1.13 3.45 -116.41
C VAL A 877 -2.51 3.02 -115.88
N CYS A 878 -3.61 3.38 -116.55
CA CYS A 878 -4.95 2.88 -116.21
C CYS A 878 -5.03 1.36 -116.28
N SER A 879 -4.40 0.72 -117.26
CA SER A 879 -4.38 -0.75 -117.37
C SER A 879 -3.51 -1.44 -116.32
N GLU A 880 -2.35 -0.87 -115.95
CA GLU A 880 -1.53 -1.33 -114.82
C GLU A 880 -2.30 -1.22 -113.48
N PHE A 881 -2.94 -0.08 -113.24
CA PHE A 881 -3.75 0.15 -112.04
C PHE A 881 -4.98 -0.77 -112.00
N SER A 882 -5.59 -1.06 -113.14
CA SER A 882 -6.70 -2.01 -113.24
C SER A 882 -6.28 -3.43 -112.85
N TYR A 883 -5.11 -3.91 -113.30
CA TYR A 883 -4.56 -5.20 -112.89
C TYR A 883 -4.25 -5.26 -111.39
N TYR A 884 -3.73 -4.17 -110.81
CA TYR A 884 -3.53 -4.06 -109.36
C TYR A 884 -4.87 -4.12 -108.59
N MET A 885 -5.90 -3.39 -109.04
CA MET A 885 -7.22 -3.38 -108.42
C MET A 885 -7.93 -4.74 -108.56
N GLU A 886 -7.80 -5.41 -109.70
CA GLU A 886 -8.28 -6.78 -109.90
C GLU A 886 -7.57 -7.76 -108.95
N THR A 887 -6.25 -7.62 -108.79
CA THR A 887 -5.48 -8.42 -107.82
C THR A 887 -5.97 -8.19 -106.39
N LEU A 888 -6.24 -6.94 -105.98
CA LEU A 888 -6.83 -6.66 -104.66
C LEU A 888 -8.23 -7.25 -104.52
N ARG A 889 -9.13 -7.05 -105.49
CA ARG A 889 -10.50 -7.59 -105.45
C ARG A 889 -10.54 -9.12 -105.46
N SER A 890 -9.52 -9.79 -105.99
CA SER A 890 -9.37 -11.26 -105.91
C SER A 890 -9.10 -11.77 -104.48
N LEU A 891 -8.71 -10.90 -103.55
CA LEU A 891 -8.57 -11.22 -102.13
C LEU A 891 -9.92 -11.08 -101.42
N SER A 892 -10.33 -12.11 -100.70
CA SER A 892 -11.67 -12.23 -100.09
C SER A 892 -12.03 -11.09 -99.13
N CYS A 893 -11.05 -10.45 -98.50
CA CYS A 893 -11.24 -9.32 -97.58
C CYS A 893 -11.31 -7.93 -98.28
N CYS A 894 -11.05 -7.84 -99.59
CA CYS A 894 -10.81 -6.57 -100.29
C CYS A 894 -11.78 -6.28 -101.44
N ALA A 895 -12.80 -7.12 -101.66
CA ALA A 895 -13.76 -6.95 -102.75
C ALA A 895 -14.51 -5.60 -102.76
N ALA A 896 -14.63 -4.92 -101.61
CA ALA A 896 -15.25 -3.61 -101.47
C ALA A 896 -14.40 -2.42 -101.95
N LEU A 897 -13.10 -2.62 -102.26
CA LEU A 897 -12.22 -1.56 -102.76
C LEU A 897 -12.51 -1.24 -104.22
N ASN A 898 -12.96 0.00 -104.47
CA ASN A 898 -13.36 0.47 -105.80
C ASN A 898 -12.88 1.90 -106.09
N ASP A 899 -11.57 2.10 -106.00
CA ASP A 899 -10.92 3.31 -106.51
C ASP A 899 -10.52 3.16 -107.99
N THR A 900 -10.42 4.30 -108.68
CA THR A 900 -9.96 4.45 -110.07
C THR A 900 -8.66 5.24 -110.13
N LEU A 901 -7.95 5.26 -111.27
CA LEU A 901 -6.68 6.01 -111.37
C LEU A 901 -6.87 7.52 -111.09
N THR A 902 -8.05 8.07 -111.36
CA THR A 902 -8.40 9.46 -110.98
C THR A 902 -8.32 9.70 -109.46
N ASP A 903 -8.59 8.70 -108.62
CA ASP A 903 -8.50 8.81 -107.16
C ASP A 903 -7.04 8.77 -106.66
N VAL A 904 -6.12 8.31 -107.50
CA VAL A 904 -4.67 8.44 -107.26
C VAL A 904 -4.25 9.89 -107.44
N TYR A 905 -4.69 10.58 -108.51
CA TYR A 905 -4.37 11.99 -108.73
C TYR A 905 -5.09 12.92 -107.75
N ASN A 906 -6.40 12.72 -107.57
CA ASN A 906 -7.27 13.48 -106.68
C ASN A 906 -7.72 12.56 -105.53
N PRO A 907 -7.00 12.47 -104.40
CA PRO A 907 -7.47 11.72 -103.26
C PRO A 907 -8.83 12.27 -102.80
N LYS A 908 -9.83 11.39 -102.70
CA LYS A 908 -11.08 11.68 -101.98
C LYS A 908 -10.70 12.00 -100.52
N THR A 909 -11.07 13.18 -100.05
CA THR A 909 -10.87 13.64 -98.66
C THR A 909 -11.76 12.90 -97.68
#